data_AF-A0A968L4T7-F1
#
_entry.id   AF-A0A968L4T7-F1
#
_cell.length_a   1.000
_cell.length_b   1.000
_cell.length_c   1.000
_cell.angle_alpha   90.00
_cell.angle_beta   90.00
_cell.angle_gamma   90.00
#
_symmetry.space_group_name_H-M   'P 1'
#
loop_
_entity.id
_entity.type
_entity.pdbx_description
1 polymer ?
#
loop_
_entity_poly.entity_id
_entity_poly.type
_entity_poly.pdbx_seq_one_letter_code
_entity_poly.pdbx_strand_id
1 'polypeptide(L)'
;MSRSTSSKRHRCASSSRWSTTSTCSRRASRRASKLRSHSSSCPSSCPAIGGIGRSSTNPLVACGERWSVGYTPSSSTYRIDAGRPPRFNPPFPCAPCRPLQPDVLPDPPEVGGVLADRAAKPRPGRKPGDRRVRVRRPHEPYFRYVDGGALVAKPEASAPRSSIGRLAARLRSVLFGRPLSTYEEVRERLGIVPGLSIFASDNISSSAYATEEIMRVLVLAGAGALVLTMPITIGIVVVLAIVVTSYRQTIAAYPGGGGSYIVASDNLGTLPGLTAAAALLTDYVLTVAVSVAAGVAALTSIWPELFPVRVAVGVGLVAVIAFVNLRGVRESGLVFSVPTYVYLVSMFGLLGYGVLRFATGSMPDYTPPPGWAEAAAEPLGLLLILRAFASGSVALTGTEAVSNGVPAFRPPEARNAAIVIVLMGACFGTIFLGMSFLSSQLGVLPDPTEQETVVSQLTRVFVGGGTPVHYLVQVSTAVLLILAANTSFADFPRLSSILARDSFLPRVFQFRGDRLAFNSGIVVLAAVAIALIAAFDASVTNLIPLYTVGVFIAFTLSQGGMVRRWWRLRGETARWRLRATVNGIGALTTGVVAIEVAAAKFALGAWVVLILIPLLILGMLFIRYQYRSTARQLAVRDDIVVAGLRRRERVVVPVAGIDRSVIQAINVGRSIARDVQAVLVTDDPDAASRIRERWERQLPSGDLVVVESPYRALVGPLLSYLDVLDNGRPEEEPAPITFVIVPEFVARHWWERLLYNQSAKRLRAAVLGRPHTVVVDVPYRRENHPA
;
A
#
# COMPACT_ATOMS: atom_id res chain seq x y z
N MET A 1 -13.11 15.58 52.12
CA MET A 1 -12.47 16.76 52.75
C MET A 1 -10.97 16.51 52.97
N SER A 2 -10.17 17.59 52.99
CA SER A 2 -8.97 17.86 53.84
C SER A 2 -7.98 16.70 54.16
N ARG A 3 -6.71 16.76 53.71
CA ARG A 3 -5.53 17.52 54.27
C ARG A 3 -4.94 16.88 55.54
N SER A 4 -3.61 16.85 55.80
CA SER A 4 -2.41 17.26 55.01
C SER A 4 -1.10 16.85 55.73
N THR A 5 0.06 17.36 55.26
CA THR A 5 1.30 17.70 56.03
C THR A 5 2.20 16.54 56.57
N SER A 6 3.55 16.63 56.59
CA SER A 6 4.48 17.65 56.02
C SER A 6 5.92 17.12 55.77
N SER A 7 6.70 17.93 55.02
CA SER A 7 8.16 18.26 55.06
C SER A 7 9.06 17.77 56.24
N LYS A 8 10.41 17.68 56.21
CA LYS A 8 11.57 18.35 55.52
C LYS A 8 12.69 17.31 55.25
N ARG A 9 13.58 17.35 54.23
CA ARG A 9 14.69 18.28 53.82
C ARG A 9 16.03 18.21 54.62
N HIS A 10 17.11 17.90 53.89
CA HIS A 10 18.56 18.25 54.06
C HIS A 10 19.58 17.38 54.86
N ARG A 11 20.42 16.65 54.08
CA ARG A 11 21.91 16.58 53.99
C ARG A 11 22.85 16.49 55.23
N CYS A 12 23.95 15.74 54.99
CA CYS A 12 25.28 15.65 55.67
C CYS A 12 25.45 14.52 56.70
N ALA A 13 26.64 13.94 56.94
CA ALA A 13 27.88 13.74 56.13
C ALA A 13 28.85 12.77 56.88
N SER A 14 29.89 12.23 56.20
CA SER A 14 31.08 11.52 56.75
C SER A 14 30.87 10.11 57.40
N SER A 15 31.88 9.22 57.55
CA SER A 15 33.07 8.90 56.71
C SER A 15 33.88 7.65 57.17
N SER A 16 34.20 6.73 56.26
CA SER A 16 35.34 5.76 56.29
C SER A 16 35.40 5.06 54.92
N ARG A 17 36.46 5.10 54.09
CA ARG A 17 37.91 4.79 54.25
C ARG A 17 38.11 3.29 54.55
N TRP A 18 38.90 2.50 53.81
CA TRP A 18 39.90 2.76 52.74
C TRP A 18 39.26 2.59 51.32
N SER A 19 39.85 2.66 50.10
CA SER A 19 41.22 2.73 49.50
C SER A 19 42.05 1.43 49.47
N THR A 20 42.85 1.06 48.45
CA THR A 20 43.20 1.62 47.11
C THR A 20 43.41 0.41 46.14
N THR A 21 43.87 0.41 44.87
CA THR A 21 44.63 1.31 43.93
C THR A 21 44.27 0.84 42.49
N SER A 22 44.55 1.51 41.36
CA SER A 22 45.30 2.74 41.07
C SER A 22 44.63 3.65 40.02
N THR A 23 45.02 4.93 40.03
CA THR A 23 44.65 6.02 39.09
C THR A 23 45.99 6.63 38.56
N CYS A 24 46.14 7.67 37.71
CA CYS A 24 45.50 8.98 37.48
C CYS A 24 46.10 9.54 36.15
N SER A 25 45.45 10.32 35.28
CA SER A 25 45.03 11.74 35.34
C SER A 25 46.14 12.79 35.60
N ARG A 26 46.39 13.73 34.65
CA ARG A 26 46.29 15.21 34.81
C ARG A 26 46.73 16.06 33.58
N ARG A 27 46.44 17.38 33.64
CA ARG A 27 46.88 18.47 32.73
C ARG A 27 47.95 19.34 33.43
N ALA A 28 48.82 20.05 32.70
CA ALA A 28 48.79 21.55 32.59
C ALA A 28 50.10 22.26 32.11
N SER A 29 50.06 22.85 30.89
CA SER A 29 50.50 24.22 30.51
C SER A 29 51.98 24.72 30.56
N ARG A 30 52.33 25.55 29.54
CA ARG A 30 53.51 26.46 29.37
C ARG A 30 54.86 25.73 29.10
N ARG A 31 55.89 26.31 28.44
CA ARG A 31 56.22 27.71 28.06
C ARG A 31 57.26 27.75 26.89
N ALA A 32 57.21 28.76 25.98
CA ALA A 32 58.33 29.27 25.13
C ALA A 32 59.02 28.31 24.09
N SER A 33 59.81 28.73 23.07
CA SER A 33 59.85 29.97 22.24
C SER A 33 60.83 29.88 21.03
N LYS A 34 60.57 30.66 19.95
CA LYS A 34 61.54 31.29 18.99
C LYS A 34 62.43 30.47 18.01
N LEU A 35 62.26 30.82 16.72
CA LEU A 35 63.27 31.19 15.68
C LEU A 35 64.34 30.21 15.13
N ARG A 36 64.36 30.12 13.77
CA ARG A 36 65.53 30.05 12.85
C ARG A 36 66.45 28.80 12.92
N SER A 37 67.35 28.54 11.94
CA SER A 37 67.30 28.58 10.45
C SER A 37 68.65 28.06 9.89
N HIS A 38 68.65 27.33 8.76
CA HIS A 38 69.86 26.90 7.99
C HIS A 38 70.79 25.87 8.70
N SER A 39 71.63 25.06 8.04
CA SER A 39 71.84 24.72 6.60
C SER A 39 72.72 23.46 6.44
N SER A 40 72.89 22.97 5.20
CA SER A 40 73.92 22.00 4.72
C SER A 40 73.79 20.53 5.20
N SER A 41 74.24 19.49 4.47
CA SER A 41 74.93 19.42 3.15
C SER A 41 74.62 18.10 2.41
N CYS A 42 74.85 18.05 1.08
CA CYS A 42 74.84 16.81 0.27
C CYS A 42 76.08 15.93 0.55
N PRO A 43 76.06 14.61 0.21
CA PRO A 43 76.31 14.09 -1.16
C PRO A 43 75.16 13.17 -1.64
N SER A 44 74.74 13.04 -2.91
CA SER A 44 75.39 12.89 -4.24
C SER A 44 75.82 11.45 -4.61
N SER A 45 75.07 10.79 -5.51
CA SER A 45 75.59 9.92 -6.59
C SER A 45 74.49 9.39 -7.53
N CYS A 46 74.77 9.33 -8.82
CA CYS A 46 73.99 8.68 -9.89
C CYS A 46 74.93 8.27 -11.03
N PRO A 47 74.66 7.13 -11.70
CA PRO A 47 74.69 7.03 -13.17
C PRO A 47 73.35 6.42 -13.68
N ALA A 48 72.78 6.75 -14.84
CA ALA A 48 73.30 6.73 -16.23
C ALA A 48 73.62 5.28 -16.68
N ILE A 49 73.27 4.77 -17.87
CA ILE A 49 73.10 5.38 -19.22
C ILE A 49 72.02 4.63 -20.06
N GLY A 50 71.25 5.36 -20.89
CA GLY A 50 70.72 5.00 -22.25
C GLY A 50 69.86 3.72 -22.51
N GLY A 51 68.97 3.69 -23.51
CA GLY A 51 68.46 4.75 -24.41
C GLY A 51 67.61 4.20 -25.59
N ILE A 52 66.64 5.00 -26.07
CA ILE A 52 65.80 4.79 -27.29
C ILE A 52 64.73 3.65 -27.23
N GLY A 53 63.46 3.96 -27.50
CA GLY A 53 62.40 2.97 -27.74
C GLY A 53 60.96 3.52 -27.59
N ARG A 54 60.17 3.58 -28.67
CA ARG A 54 58.85 4.25 -28.72
C ARG A 54 57.67 3.43 -28.13
N SER A 55 56.69 4.16 -27.58
CA SER A 55 55.21 4.02 -27.76
C SER A 55 54.34 3.16 -26.80
N SER A 56 53.03 3.50 -26.83
CA SER A 56 51.83 2.83 -26.29
C SER A 56 51.49 2.93 -24.78
N THR A 57 50.61 3.90 -24.48
CA THR A 57 49.38 3.81 -23.64
C THR A 57 49.39 3.10 -22.27
N ASN A 58 49.19 3.88 -21.20
CA ASN A 58 48.78 3.41 -19.86
C ASN A 58 47.35 2.82 -19.82
N PRO A 59 47.10 1.77 -19.02
CA PRO A 59 45.78 1.43 -18.47
C PRO A 59 45.52 2.10 -17.09
N LEU A 60 44.26 2.06 -16.63
CA LEU A 60 43.76 2.73 -15.40
C LEU A 60 43.49 1.76 -14.24
N VAL A 61 43.85 2.15 -13.01
CA VAL A 61 43.32 1.63 -11.73
C VAL A 61 43.47 2.73 -10.65
N ALA A 62 42.57 3.00 -9.69
CA ALA A 62 41.10 2.92 -9.59
C ALA A 62 40.64 3.69 -8.31
N CYS A 63 39.32 3.77 -8.08
CA CYS A 63 38.59 4.36 -6.93
C CYS A 63 38.36 5.89 -6.96
N GLY A 64 37.10 6.36 -6.95
CA GLY A 64 35.85 5.62 -7.07
C GLY A 64 34.59 6.45 -6.85
N GLU A 65 33.64 6.38 -7.79
CA GLU A 65 32.38 7.13 -7.76
C GLU A 65 31.14 6.22 -7.65
N ARG A 66 30.02 6.78 -7.17
CA ARG A 66 28.75 6.06 -6.98
C ARG A 66 27.59 6.73 -7.71
N TRP A 67 27.50 6.43 -9.01
CA TRP A 67 26.26 6.25 -9.79
C TRP A 67 25.07 7.18 -9.48
N SER A 68 24.93 8.24 -10.29
CA SER A 68 23.62 8.82 -10.64
C SER A 68 23.18 8.28 -12.02
N VAL A 69 21.96 7.75 -12.12
CA VAL A 69 21.42 7.22 -13.39
C VAL A 69 20.99 8.37 -14.30
N GLY A 70 21.44 8.36 -15.55
CA GLY A 70 21.18 9.42 -16.52
C GLY A 70 19.90 9.23 -17.34
N TYR A 71 19.48 10.33 -17.97
CA TYR A 71 18.56 10.37 -19.12
C TYR A 71 19.32 10.95 -20.31
N THR A 72 19.23 10.31 -21.48
CA THR A 72 19.68 10.89 -22.76
C THR A 72 18.49 11.51 -23.49
N PRO A 73 18.76 12.50 -24.35
CA PRO A 73 18.27 12.35 -25.72
C PRO A 73 19.30 12.71 -26.80
N SER A 74 19.07 12.11 -27.97
CA SER A 74 19.55 12.42 -29.33
C SER A 74 20.50 13.61 -29.56
N SER A 75 21.62 13.31 -30.23
CA SER A 75 22.45 14.28 -30.94
C SER A 75 21.78 14.85 -32.20
N SER A 76 21.88 16.17 -32.41
CA SER A 76 21.69 16.80 -33.73
C SER A 76 22.90 17.70 -34.03
N THR A 77 23.70 17.33 -35.03
CA THR A 77 24.98 17.95 -35.34
C THR A 77 24.82 19.28 -36.08
N TYR A 78 25.47 20.35 -35.62
CA TYR A 78 25.81 21.50 -36.47
C TYR A 78 27.31 21.77 -36.40
N ARG A 79 27.90 22.01 -37.57
CA ARG A 79 29.33 22.25 -37.80
C ARG A 79 29.47 23.65 -38.40
N ILE A 80 30.36 24.47 -37.84
CA ILE A 80 30.81 25.74 -38.43
C ILE A 80 32.33 25.75 -38.35
N ASP A 81 32.99 26.16 -39.45
CA ASP A 81 34.41 25.92 -39.68
C ASP A 81 35.36 26.94 -39.03
N ALA A 82 36.63 26.52 -38.86
CA ALA A 82 37.67 27.32 -38.24
C ALA A 82 38.42 28.20 -39.26
N GLY A 83 38.19 29.51 -39.23
CA GLY A 83 38.99 30.52 -39.92
C GLY A 83 40.28 30.88 -39.16
N ARG A 84 41.36 31.23 -39.88
CA ARG A 84 42.66 31.57 -39.28
C ARG A 84 42.68 32.96 -38.63
N PRO A 85 43.46 33.18 -37.55
CA PRO A 85 43.57 34.48 -36.88
C PRO A 85 44.53 35.45 -37.59
N PRO A 86 44.25 36.76 -37.61
CA PRO A 86 45.23 37.79 -37.94
C PRO A 86 46.21 38.01 -36.77
N ARG A 87 47.47 38.34 -37.07
CA ARG A 87 48.46 38.78 -36.07
C ARG A 87 48.37 40.29 -35.87
N PHE A 88 48.44 40.75 -34.63
CA PHE A 88 48.81 42.12 -34.29
C PHE A 88 49.88 42.11 -33.20
N ASN A 89 50.88 42.98 -33.32
CA ASN A 89 51.96 43.15 -32.34
C ASN A 89 51.60 44.31 -31.39
N PRO A 90 52.02 44.27 -30.10
CA PRO A 90 51.55 45.21 -29.09
C PRO A 90 52.40 46.49 -29.02
N PRO A 91 51.81 47.58 -28.50
CA PRO A 91 52.54 48.60 -27.77
C PRO A 91 52.06 48.72 -26.30
N PHE A 92 53.00 49.10 -25.43
CA PHE A 92 52.84 49.47 -24.00
C PHE A 92 52.69 48.33 -22.95
N PRO A 93 53.15 48.55 -21.70
CA PRO A 93 53.58 47.47 -20.79
C PRO A 93 52.51 47.00 -19.79
N CYS A 94 52.77 45.85 -19.16
CA CYS A 94 51.89 45.21 -18.18
C CYS A 94 51.67 46.05 -16.92
N ALA A 95 50.41 46.35 -16.61
CA ALA A 95 49.97 46.77 -15.28
C ALA A 95 49.81 45.55 -14.34
N PRO A 96 50.02 45.68 -13.02
CA PRO A 96 50.01 44.55 -12.09
C PRO A 96 48.60 43.99 -11.84
N CYS A 97 48.50 42.67 -11.76
CA CYS A 97 47.24 41.96 -11.54
C CYS A 97 46.57 42.33 -10.21
N ARG A 98 45.33 42.82 -10.25
CA ARG A 98 44.44 42.79 -9.07
C ARG A 98 43.96 41.35 -8.82
N PRO A 99 43.83 40.92 -7.56
CA PRO A 99 43.13 39.67 -7.25
C PRO A 99 41.64 39.81 -7.59
N LEU A 100 41.05 38.76 -8.16
CA LEU A 100 39.61 38.67 -8.36
C LEU A 100 38.87 38.72 -7.02
N GLN A 101 37.74 39.44 -6.98
CA GLN A 101 36.77 39.27 -5.91
C GLN A 101 36.10 37.89 -6.06
N PRO A 102 35.73 37.21 -4.97
CA PRO A 102 34.94 35.99 -5.06
C PRO A 102 33.53 36.33 -5.58
N ASP A 103 33.09 35.65 -6.63
CA ASP A 103 31.76 35.84 -7.19
C ASP A 103 30.68 35.57 -6.14
N VAL A 104 29.81 36.57 -5.93
CA VAL A 104 28.62 36.42 -5.10
C VAL A 104 27.60 35.62 -5.91
N LEU A 105 27.34 34.37 -5.50
CA LEU A 105 26.18 33.64 -6.05
C LEU A 105 24.92 34.49 -5.82
N PRO A 106 24.05 34.65 -6.83
CA PRO A 106 22.78 35.35 -6.64
C PRO A 106 21.95 34.62 -5.58
N ASP A 107 21.41 35.38 -4.62
CA ASP A 107 20.53 34.84 -3.59
C ASP A 107 19.31 34.12 -4.22
N PRO A 108 18.84 33.02 -3.63
CA PRO A 108 17.65 32.33 -4.11
C PRO A 108 16.43 33.26 -4.01
N PRO A 109 15.49 33.21 -4.99
CA PRO A 109 14.44 34.22 -5.11
C PRO A 109 13.55 34.32 -3.87
N GLU A 110 13.32 35.55 -3.38
CA GLU A 110 12.49 35.85 -2.20
C GLU A 110 10.98 35.63 -2.45
N VAL A 111 10.58 34.36 -2.60
CA VAL A 111 9.17 33.98 -2.73
C VAL A 111 8.53 33.82 -1.34
N GLY A 112 7.90 34.90 -0.88
CA GLY A 112 7.06 34.94 0.32
C GLY A 112 7.49 36.01 1.31
N GLY A 113 6.68 37.07 1.43
CA GLY A 113 7.04 38.29 2.18
C GLY A 113 7.51 38.02 3.60
N VAL A 114 8.81 38.27 3.83
CA VAL A 114 9.41 38.23 5.16
C VAL A 114 8.96 39.46 5.93
N LEU A 115 7.84 39.32 6.64
CA LEU A 115 7.44 40.23 7.73
C LEU A 115 8.43 40.08 8.89
N ALA A 116 9.64 40.61 8.69
CA ALA A 116 10.60 40.84 9.73
C ALA A 116 9.94 41.74 10.78
N ASP A 117 9.77 41.20 11.99
CA ASP A 117 9.24 41.93 13.14
C ASP A 117 10.23 43.04 13.51
N ARG A 118 10.04 44.23 12.92
CA ARG A 118 10.96 45.38 13.03
C ARG A 118 11.10 45.89 14.47
N ALA A 119 10.25 45.42 15.41
CA ALA A 119 10.32 45.73 16.84
C ALA A 119 11.04 44.63 17.67
N ALA A 120 11.42 43.50 17.08
CA ALA A 120 11.99 42.36 17.80
C ALA A 120 13.43 42.60 18.27
N LYS A 121 13.60 43.14 19.49
CA LYS A 121 14.90 43.36 20.15
C LYS A 121 15.82 42.13 20.03
N PRO A 122 17.07 42.28 19.55
CA PRO A 122 17.98 41.17 19.34
C PRO A 122 18.37 40.52 20.67
N ARG A 123 18.36 39.19 20.70
CA ARG A 123 18.73 38.40 21.88
C ARG A 123 20.23 38.09 21.89
N PRO A 124 20.92 38.17 23.05
CA PRO A 124 22.31 37.75 23.16
C PRO A 124 22.41 36.22 23.05
N GLY A 125 23.40 35.76 22.29
CA GLY A 125 23.74 34.35 22.11
C GLY A 125 24.80 33.85 23.10
N ARG A 126 25.31 32.64 22.85
CA ARG A 126 26.25 31.95 23.75
C ARG A 126 27.74 32.28 23.51
N LYS A 127 28.05 33.15 22.55
CA LYS A 127 29.41 33.62 22.24
C LYS A 127 29.45 35.15 22.25
N PRO A 128 30.57 35.78 22.62
CA PRO A 128 30.77 37.21 22.40
C PRO A 128 30.49 37.57 20.92
N GLY A 129 29.67 38.60 20.69
CA GLY A 129 29.24 39.04 19.36
C GLY A 129 28.02 38.35 18.74
N ASP A 130 27.56 37.20 19.25
CA ASP A 130 26.40 36.45 18.72
C ASP A 130 25.08 37.19 19.02
N ARG A 131 24.62 38.04 18.10
CA ARG A 131 23.31 38.72 18.16
C ARG A 131 22.28 37.96 17.33
N ARG A 132 21.13 37.61 17.93
CA ARG A 132 20.08 36.82 17.26
C ARG A 132 18.75 37.58 17.17
N VAL A 133 18.30 37.86 15.95
CA VAL A 133 16.95 38.40 15.66
C VAL A 133 15.99 37.23 15.46
N ARG A 134 14.79 37.30 16.05
CA ARG A 134 13.76 36.27 15.85
C ARG A 134 12.89 36.62 14.64
N VAL A 135 13.33 36.24 13.45
CA VAL A 135 12.50 36.33 12.24
C VAL A 135 11.30 35.38 12.38
N ARG A 136 10.09 35.92 12.58
CA ARG A 136 8.85 35.16 12.45
C ARG A 136 8.49 35.08 10.98
N ARG A 137 8.68 33.92 10.33
CA ARG A 137 8.13 33.73 8.97
C ARG A 137 6.67 33.28 9.10
N PRO A 138 5.66 33.96 8.51
CA PRO A 138 4.24 33.61 8.69
C PRO A 138 3.89 32.16 8.32
N HIS A 139 4.66 31.57 7.40
CA HIS A 139 4.50 30.19 6.92
C HIS A 139 5.20 29.15 7.81
N GLU A 140 6.11 29.54 8.72
CA GLU A 140 6.89 28.64 9.57
C GLU A 140 6.05 27.69 10.46
N PRO A 141 4.87 28.07 11.01
CA PRO A 141 4.04 27.13 11.76
C PRO A 141 3.50 25.98 10.90
N TYR A 142 3.38 26.19 9.58
CA TYR A 142 2.63 25.32 8.67
C TYR A 142 3.52 24.61 7.64
N PHE A 143 4.68 25.18 7.30
CA PHE A 143 5.55 24.67 6.24
C PHE A 143 7.02 24.65 6.68
N ARG A 144 7.77 23.72 6.09
CA ARG A 144 9.23 23.63 6.12
C ARG A 144 9.74 23.80 4.69
N TYR A 145 10.61 24.77 4.48
CA TYR A 145 11.34 24.90 3.21
C TYR A 145 12.33 23.74 3.07
N VAL A 146 12.45 23.25 1.84
CA VAL A 146 13.40 22.25 1.38
C VAL A 146 14.04 22.78 0.10
N ASP A 147 15.27 22.35 -0.19
CA ASP A 147 16.07 22.85 -1.31
C ASP A 147 15.36 22.62 -2.67
N GLY A 148 15.65 23.49 -3.64
CA GLY A 148 14.90 23.54 -4.91
C GLY A 148 13.55 24.28 -4.83
N GLY A 149 13.30 25.05 -3.77
CA GLY A 149 12.09 25.87 -3.62
C GLY A 149 10.86 25.11 -3.11
N ALA A 150 11.02 23.86 -2.68
CA ALA A 150 9.92 23.01 -2.24
C ALA A 150 9.43 23.38 -0.82
N LEU A 151 8.11 23.30 -0.60
CA LEU A 151 7.47 23.47 0.71
C LEU A 151 6.87 22.15 1.19
N VAL A 152 7.42 21.59 2.26
CA VAL A 152 6.86 20.42 2.96
C VAL A 152 5.90 20.89 4.04
N ALA A 153 4.64 20.45 3.96
CA ALA A 153 3.63 20.75 4.97
C ALA A 153 3.95 20.08 6.32
N LYS A 154 3.77 20.82 7.41
CA LYS A 154 3.81 20.32 8.79
C LYS A 154 2.43 19.81 9.21
N PRO A 155 2.30 18.93 10.23
CA PRO A 155 1.01 18.42 10.70
C PRO A 155 -0.02 19.52 11.05
N GLU A 156 0.45 20.68 11.51
CA GLU A 156 -0.35 21.86 11.83
C GLU A 156 -1.03 22.48 10.60
N ALA A 157 -0.51 22.31 9.38
CA ALA A 157 -1.15 22.77 8.15
C ALA A 157 -2.39 21.95 7.80
N SER A 158 -2.34 20.64 8.07
CA SER A 158 -3.44 19.69 7.86
C SER A 158 -4.48 19.70 8.99
N ALA A 159 -4.29 20.52 10.04
CA ALA A 159 -5.21 20.60 11.16
C ALA A 159 -6.53 21.31 10.75
N PRO A 160 -7.70 20.66 10.92
CA PRO A 160 -8.97 21.26 10.52
C PRO A 160 -9.30 22.49 11.36
N ARG A 161 -9.74 23.56 10.69
CA ARG A 161 -9.96 24.89 11.32
C ARG A 161 -11.33 25.03 12.01
N SER A 162 -12.35 24.28 11.57
CA SER A 162 -13.70 24.34 12.15
C SER A 162 -13.80 23.58 13.49
N SER A 163 -14.78 23.91 14.32
CA SER A 163 -15.10 23.17 15.55
C SER A 163 -15.50 21.73 15.25
N ILE A 164 -16.46 21.54 14.32
CA ILE A 164 -16.92 20.23 13.85
C ILE A 164 -15.76 19.43 13.22
N GLY A 165 -14.90 20.07 12.42
CA GLY A 165 -13.73 19.40 11.84
C GLY A 165 -12.72 18.94 12.90
N ARG A 166 -12.50 19.72 13.96
CA ARG A 166 -11.66 19.30 15.11
C ARG A 166 -12.30 18.17 15.92
N LEU A 167 -13.62 18.12 16.06
CA LEU A 167 -14.33 17.00 16.68
C LEU A 167 -14.22 15.73 15.81
N ALA A 168 -14.51 15.83 14.52
CA ALA A 168 -14.41 14.73 13.57
C ALA A 168 -12.97 14.19 13.47
N ALA A 169 -11.95 15.06 13.42
CA ALA A 169 -10.55 14.64 13.45
C ALA A 169 -10.14 14.04 14.80
N ARG A 170 -10.69 14.51 15.93
CA ARG A 170 -10.50 13.85 17.24
C ARG A 170 -11.07 12.43 17.23
N LEU A 171 -12.33 12.26 16.81
CA LEU A 171 -13.00 10.95 16.71
C LEU A 171 -12.23 10.01 15.76
N ARG A 172 -11.88 10.49 14.54
CA ARG A 172 -11.01 9.77 13.60
C ARG A 172 -9.67 9.40 14.23
N SER A 173 -9.07 10.27 15.04
CA SER A 173 -7.81 10.02 15.73
C SER A 173 -7.90 9.11 16.97
N VAL A 174 -9.10 8.85 17.49
CA VAL A 174 -9.34 7.85 18.54
C VAL A 174 -9.55 6.48 17.91
N LEU A 175 -10.44 6.41 16.92
CA LEU A 175 -10.76 5.19 16.16
C LEU A 175 -9.54 4.72 15.35
N PHE A 176 -9.13 5.48 14.34
CA PHE A 176 -8.06 5.10 13.41
C PHE A 176 -6.67 5.56 13.86
N GLY A 177 -6.56 6.46 14.85
CA GLY A 177 -5.29 6.99 15.34
C GLY A 177 -4.79 8.23 14.58
N ARG A 178 -3.66 8.80 15.03
CA ARG A 178 -3.08 10.01 14.42
C ARG A 178 -2.45 9.71 13.05
N PRO A 179 -2.43 10.67 12.11
CA PRO A 179 -1.69 10.54 10.86
C PRO A 179 -0.20 10.26 11.10
N LEU A 180 0.43 9.53 10.18
CA LEU A 180 1.86 9.22 10.17
C LEU A 180 2.53 9.92 8.99
N SER A 181 3.72 10.51 9.19
CA SER A 181 4.46 11.11 8.08
C SER A 181 5.27 10.06 7.31
N THR A 182 5.43 10.25 6.00
CA THR A 182 6.17 9.30 5.14
C THR A 182 7.64 9.12 5.57
N TYR A 183 8.23 10.12 6.24
CA TYR A 183 9.58 10.04 6.80
C TYR A 183 9.67 9.11 8.03
N GLU A 184 8.54 8.78 8.66
CA GLU A 184 8.45 7.80 9.76
C GLU A 184 8.18 6.37 9.25
N GLU A 185 8.15 6.15 7.93
CA GLU A 185 8.03 4.83 7.27
C GLU A 185 9.38 4.11 7.13
N VAL A 186 10.34 4.38 8.03
CA VAL A 186 11.51 3.52 8.18
C VAL A 186 11.03 2.18 8.75
N ARG A 187 10.73 1.25 7.85
CA ARG A 187 10.28 -0.12 8.18
C ARG A 187 11.27 -0.76 9.15
N GLU A 188 10.75 -1.33 10.24
CA GLU A 188 11.55 -2.19 11.11
C GLU A 188 11.86 -3.49 10.35
N ARG A 189 12.96 -3.47 9.59
CA ARG A 189 13.39 -4.61 8.77
C ARG A 189 13.51 -5.86 9.64
N LEU A 190 12.91 -6.95 9.19
CA LEU A 190 12.76 -8.21 9.93
C LEU A 190 14.01 -9.08 9.82
N GLY A 191 14.36 -9.76 10.92
CA GLY A 191 15.32 -10.86 10.91
C GLY A 191 14.67 -12.17 10.44
N ILE A 192 15.45 -13.25 10.34
CA ILE A 192 14.95 -14.57 9.93
C ILE A 192 13.84 -15.07 10.88
N VAL A 193 13.99 -14.88 12.19
CA VAL A 193 13.01 -15.31 13.20
C VAL A 193 11.65 -14.58 13.07
N PRO A 194 11.57 -13.23 13.17
CA PRO A 194 10.30 -12.54 12.90
C PRO A 194 9.75 -12.74 11.47
N GLY A 195 10.64 -12.83 10.48
CA GLY A 195 10.28 -13.05 9.09
C GLY A 195 9.66 -14.42 8.83
N LEU A 196 10.12 -15.48 9.52
CA LEU A 196 9.46 -16.78 9.52
C LEU A 196 8.07 -16.67 10.16
N SER A 197 7.98 -16.17 11.40
CA SER A 197 6.70 -16.15 12.11
C SER A 197 5.60 -15.33 11.41
N ILE A 198 5.97 -14.30 10.64
CA ILE A 198 5.04 -13.44 9.90
C ILE A 198 4.76 -14.00 8.50
N PHE A 199 5.78 -14.16 7.64
CA PHE A 199 5.56 -14.54 6.23
C PHE A 199 5.32 -16.03 6.00
N ALA A 200 5.64 -16.89 6.95
CA ALA A 200 5.33 -18.32 6.88
C ALA A 200 4.08 -18.71 7.67
N SER A 201 3.43 -17.75 8.36
CA SER A 201 2.20 -18.02 9.15
C SER A 201 1.14 -18.71 8.29
N ASP A 202 0.85 -18.13 7.14
CA ASP A 202 -0.05 -18.60 6.09
C ASP A 202 0.18 -20.08 5.70
N ASN A 203 1.35 -20.40 5.14
CA ASN A 203 1.70 -21.76 4.75
C ASN A 203 1.71 -22.73 5.95
N ILE A 204 2.32 -22.35 7.08
CA ILE A 204 2.38 -23.21 8.27
C ILE A 204 0.97 -23.48 8.82
N SER A 205 0.06 -22.49 8.79
CA SER A 205 -1.32 -22.63 9.26
C SER A 205 -2.14 -23.62 8.43
N SER A 206 -1.83 -23.77 7.13
CA SER A 206 -2.48 -24.75 6.26
C SER A 206 -2.32 -26.20 6.75
N SER A 207 -1.35 -26.48 7.62
CA SER A 207 -1.17 -27.81 8.23
C SER A 207 -2.31 -28.22 9.16
N ALA A 208 -3.11 -27.25 9.63
CA ALA A 208 -4.25 -27.50 10.50
C ALA A 208 -5.46 -28.09 9.77
N TYR A 209 -5.57 -27.92 8.44
CA TYR A 209 -6.70 -28.44 7.65
C TYR A 209 -6.29 -29.31 6.46
N ALA A 210 -5.08 -29.21 5.93
CA ALA A 210 -4.69 -29.96 4.72
C ALA A 210 -4.75 -31.50 4.86
N THR A 211 -4.44 -32.05 6.05
CA THR A 211 -4.61 -33.51 6.31
C THR A 211 -6.08 -33.90 6.35
N GLU A 212 -6.88 -33.11 7.05
CA GLU A 212 -8.33 -33.34 7.19
C GLU A 212 -9.05 -33.27 5.84
N GLU A 213 -8.67 -32.34 4.97
CA GLU A 213 -9.20 -32.18 3.62
C GLU A 213 -8.91 -33.37 2.68
N ILE A 214 -7.77 -34.07 2.85
CA ILE A 214 -7.52 -35.33 2.16
C ILE A 214 -8.49 -36.40 2.67
N MET A 215 -8.64 -36.49 3.99
CA MET A 215 -9.49 -37.48 4.66
C MET A 215 -10.97 -37.29 4.33
N ARG A 216 -11.46 -36.03 4.28
CA ARG A 216 -12.84 -35.67 3.93
C ARG A 216 -13.24 -36.10 2.52
N VAL A 217 -12.30 -36.17 1.58
CA VAL A 217 -12.57 -36.72 0.24
C VAL A 217 -12.42 -38.25 0.23
N LEU A 218 -11.39 -38.81 0.87
CA LEU A 218 -11.17 -40.26 0.87
C LEU A 218 -12.28 -41.03 1.60
N VAL A 219 -12.83 -40.50 2.69
CA VAL A 219 -13.89 -41.16 3.48
C VAL A 219 -15.18 -41.38 2.70
N LEU A 220 -15.38 -40.69 1.56
CA LEU A 220 -16.48 -40.95 0.63
C LEU A 220 -16.41 -42.38 0.04
N ALA A 221 -15.21 -42.97 -0.05
CA ALA A 221 -15.01 -44.38 -0.40
C ALA A 221 -14.86 -45.31 0.83
N GLY A 222 -15.35 -44.86 1.99
CA GLY A 222 -15.33 -45.62 3.25
C GLY A 222 -13.98 -45.59 3.97
N ALA A 223 -13.98 -46.13 5.19
CA ALA A 223 -12.84 -46.07 6.12
C ALA A 223 -11.51 -46.55 5.54
N GLY A 224 -11.53 -47.67 4.81
CA GLY A 224 -10.33 -48.28 4.25
C GLY A 224 -9.58 -47.41 3.23
N ALA A 225 -10.26 -46.46 2.59
CA ALA A 225 -9.63 -45.53 1.67
C ALA A 225 -8.67 -44.54 2.37
N LEU A 226 -8.85 -44.29 3.68
CA LEU A 226 -8.03 -43.36 4.47
C LEU A 226 -6.57 -43.77 4.59
N VAL A 227 -6.23 -45.05 4.31
CA VAL A 227 -4.84 -45.53 4.18
C VAL A 227 -4.08 -44.75 3.08
N LEU A 228 -4.77 -44.23 2.06
CA LEU A 228 -4.18 -43.41 1.00
C LEU A 228 -3.80 -41.99 1.45
N THR A 229 -4.23 -41.54 2.63
CA THR A 229 -3.89 -40.21 3.18
C THR A 229 -2.38 -40.00 3.22
N MET A 230 -1.60 -41.00 3.64
CA MET A 230 -0.14 -40.86 3.79
C MET A 230 0.59 -40.84 2.43
N PRO A 231 0.34 -41.78 1.47
CA PRO A 231 0.85 -41.65 0.10
C PRO A 231 0.53 -40.31 -0.59
N ILE A 232 -0.70 -39.81 -0.44
CA ILE A 232 -1.12 -38.52 -1.01
C ILE A 232 -0.34 -37.37 -0.34
N THR A 233 -0.22 -37.37 1.00
CA THR A 233 0.57 -36.39 1.75
C THR A 233 2.03 -36.35 1.29
N ILE A 234 2.67 -37.51 1.10
CA ILE A 234 4.04 -37.61 0.58
C ILE A 234 4.15 -36.97 -0.81
N GLY A 235 3.22 -37.28 -1.72
CA GLY A 235 3.18 -36.67 -3.05
C GLY A 235 3.07 -35.14 -3.00
N ILE A 236 2.19 -34.61 -2.16
CA ILE A 236 1.98 -33.17 -1.97
C ILE A 236 3.26 -32.49 -1.40
N VAL A 237 3.95 -33.12 -0.43
CA VAL A 237 5.22 -32.62 0.12
C VAL A 237 6.35 -32.64 -0.92
N VAL A 238 6.36 -33.59 -1.86
CA VAL A 238 7.29 -33.57 -3.01
C VAL A 238 7.01 -32.37 -3.92
N VAL A 239 5.74 -32.06 -4.22
CA VAL A 239 5.40 -30.84 -4.99
C VAL A 239 5.80 -29.57 -4.23
N LEU A 240 5.59 -29.52 -2.90
CA LEU A 240 6.04 -28.40 -2.07
C LEU A 240 7.56 -28.22 -2.13
N ALA A 241 8.33 -29.31 -2.04
CA ALA A 241 9.79 -29.27 -2.13
C ALA A 241 10.27 -28.74 -3.49
N ILE A 242 9.58 -29.08 -4.59
CA ILE A 242 9.81 -28.52 -5.92
C ILE A 242 9.51 -27.02 -5.92
N VAL A 243 8.33 -26.61 -5.47
CA VAL A 243 7.89 -25.19 -5.41
C VAL A 243 8.84 -24.35 -4.58
N VAL A 244 9.17 -24.75 -3.35
CA VAL A 244 10.13 -24.05 -2.47
C VAL A 244 11.51 -23.93 -3.11
N THR A 245 12.01 -24.98 -3.75
CA THR A 245 13.30 -24.95 -4.47
C THR A 245 13.29 -23.99 -5.65
N SER A 246 12.15 -23.85 -6.32
CA SER A 246 11.95 -22.95 -7.46
C SER A 246 11.80 -21.49 -7.01
N TYR A 247 10.92 -21.19 -6.04
CA TYR A 247 10.75 -19.84 -5.47
C TYR A 247 12.03 -19.30 -4.81
N ARG A 248 12.91 -20.17 -4.28
CA ARG A 248 14.26 -19.78 -3.83
C ARG A 248 15.09 -19.14 -4.94
N GLN A 249 14.86 -19.49 -6.21
CA GLN A 249 15.48 -18.86 -7.37
C GLN A 249 14.78 -17.55 -7.75
N THR A 250 13.45 -17.50 -7.65
CA THR A 250 12.66 -16.28 -7.88
C THR A 250 13.08 -15.17 -6.92
N ILE A 251 13.16 -15.46 -5.62
CA ILE A 251 13.63 -14.54 -4.57
C ILE A 251 15.05 -14.02 -4.85
N ALA A 252 15.95 -14.89 -5.33
CA ALA A 252 17.32 -14.50 -5.69
C ALA A 252 17.40 -13.66 -6.98
N ALA A 253 16.44 -13.81 -7.90
CA ALA A 253 16.36 -13.05 -9.14
C ALA A 253 15.60 -11.71 -8.99
N TYR A 254 14.75 -11.58 -7.97
CA TYR A 254 13.89 -10.43 -7.70
C TYR A 254 14.00 -9.93 -6.24
N PRO A 255 15.11 -9.26 -5.85
CA PRO A 255 15.28 -8.74 -4.49
C PRO A 255 14.23 -7.69 -4.09
N GLY A 256 13.65 -6.97 -5.05
CA GLY A 256 12.61 -5.97 -4.83
C GLY A 256 11.20 -6.53 -4.51
N GLY A 257 11.08 -7.84 -4.30
CA GLY A 257 9.82 -8.57 -4.28
C GLY A 257 9.56 -9.21 -5.64
N GLY A 258 9.35 -10.51 -5.64
CA GLY A 258 9.32 -11.36 -6.85
C GLY A 258 8.00 -12.09 -7.05
N GLY A 259 6.88 -11.47 -6.66
CA GLY A 259 5.55 -12.08 -6.77
C GLY A 259 5.18 -12.44 -8.21
N SER A 260 4.34 -13.46 -8.35
CA SER A 260 4.01 -14.08 -9.64
C SER A 260 3.45 -13.12 -10.70
N TYR A 261 2.78 -12.03 -10.30
CA TYR A 261 2.42 -10.92 -11.18
C TYR A 261 3.64 -10.31 -11.91
N ILE A 262 4.70 -9.96 -11.16
CA ILE A 262 5.89 -9.28 -11.68
C ILE A 262 6.67 -10.24 -12.57
N VAL A 263 6.86 -11.48 -12.10
CA VAL A 263 7.60 -12.52 -12.82
C VAL A 263 6.91 -12.87 -14.14
N ALA A 264 5.59 -13.04 -14.15
CA ALA A 264 4.84 -13.30 -15.38
C ALA A 264 4.84 -12.07 -16.31
N SER A 265 4.65 -10.85 -15.78
CA SER A 265 4.64 -9.62 -16.58
C SER A 265 5.97 -9.35 -17.30
N ASP A 266 7.09 -9.45 -16.58
CA ASP A 266 8.44 -9.20 -17.11
C ASP A 266 8.88 -10.19 -18.19
N ASN A 267 8.42 -11.44 -18.08
CA ASN A 267 8.97 -12.57 -18.84
C ASN A 267 7.99 -13.10 -19.89
N LEU A 268 6.71 -13.23 -19.56
CA LEU A 268 5.67 -13.76 -20.45
C LEU A 268 4.81 -12.65 -21.08
N GLY A 269 4.74 -11.47 -20.46
CA GLY A 269 4.01 -10.30 -20.97
C GLY A 269 2.68 -10.03 -20.26
N THR A 270 1.94 -9.02 -20.72
CA THR A 270 0.78 -8.48 -19.99
C THR A 270 -0.32 -9.49 -19.67
N LEU A 271 -0.80 -10.28 -20.63
CA LEU A 271 -1.93 -11.18 -20.37
C LEU A 271 -1.58 -12.26 -19.31
N PRO A 272 -0.48 -13.02 -19.44
CA PRO A 272 0.02 -13.88 -18.35
C PRO A 272 0.23 -13.17 -17.02
N GLY A 273 0.73 -11.92 -17.05
CA GLY A 273 0.83 -11.06 -15.87
C GLY A 273 -0.52 -10.87 -15.19
N LEU A 274 -1.53 -10.40 -15.93
CA LEU A 274 -2.89 -10.19 -15.41
C LEU A 274 -3.55 -11.48 -14.93
N THR A 275 -3.31 -12.62 -15.57
CA THR A 275 -3.81 -13.92 -15.08
C THR A 275 -3.21 -14.25 -13.72
N ALA A 276 -1.88 -14.10 -13.54
CA ALA A 276 -1.24 -14.30 -12.24
C ALA A 276 -1.71 -13.27 -11.20
N ALA A 277 -2.01 -12.03 -11.59
CA ALA A 277 -2.56 -11.00 -10.69
C ALA A 277 -4.01 -11.28 -10.27
N ALA A 278 -4.87 -11.68 -11.20
CA ALA A 278 -6.27 -12.03 -10.92
C ALA A 278 -6.36 -13.29 -10.04
N ALA A 279 -5.49 -14.27 -10.29
CA ALA A 279 -5.29 -15.41 -9.39
C ALA A 279 -4.87 -14.94 -7.98
N LEU A 280 -3.78 -14.18 -7.83
CA LEU A 280 -3.31 -13.66 -6.54
C LEU A 280 -4.35 -12.80 -5.79
N LEU A 281 -5.14 -11.97 -6.48
CA LEU A 281 -6.20 -11.18 -5.83
C LEU A 281 -7.36 -12.05 -5.34
N THR A 282 -7.66 -13.15 -6.04
CA THR A 282 -8.65 -14.15 -5.62
C THR A 282 -8.12 -15.00 -4.46
N ASP A 283 -6.84 -15.36 -4.53
CA ASP A 283 -6.08 -16.09 -3.50
C ASP A 283 -6.18 -15.38 -2.15
N TYR A 284 -5.69 -14.15 -2.02
CA TYR A 284 -5.72 -13.42 -0.74
C TYR A 284 -7.13 -13.23 -0.15
N VAL A 285 -8.16 -13.12 -1.00
CA VAL A 285 -9.57 -13.03 -0.56
C VAL A 285 -10.01 -14.35 0.08
N LEU A 286 -9.63 -15.48 -0.52
CA LEU A 286 -9.92 -16.81 -0.02
C LEU A 286 -9.02 -17.21 1.17
N THR A 287 -7.76 -16.77 1.24
CA THR A 287 -6.92 -16.91 2.44
C THR A 287 -7.60 -16.32 3.66
N VAL A 288 -8.14 -15.08 3.58
CA VAL A 288 -8.88 -14.49 4.70
C VAL A 288 -10.12 -15.31 5.06
N ALA A 289 -10.89 -15.78 4.07
CA ALA A 289 -12.11 -16.56 4.30
C ALA A 289 -11.80 -17.94 4.92
N VAL A 290 -10.92 -18.73 4.30
CA VAL A 290 -10.51 -20.08 4.73
C VAL A 290 -9.81 -20.03 6.08
N SER A 291 -8.82 -19.14 6.28
CA SER A 291 -8.09 -19.09 7.54
C SER A 291 -8.98 -18.61 8.69
N VAL A 292 -9.90 -17.66 8.49
CA VAL A 292 -10.84 -17.28 9.57
C VAL A 292 -11.88 -18.38 9.83
N ALA A 293 -12.38 -19.05 8.79
CA ALA A 293 -13.27 -20.22 8.96
C ALA A 293 -12.60 -21.35 9.75
N ALA A 294 -11.40 -21.77 9.36
CA ALA A 294 -10.63 -22.80 10.07
C ALA A 294 -10.20 -22.34 11.48
N GLY A 295 -9.90 -21.05 11.65
CA GLY A 295 -9.63 -20.45 12.95
C GLY A 295 -10.84 -20.50 13.88
N VAL A 296 -12.05 -20.34 13.36
CA VAL A 296 -13.30 -20.56 14.10
C VAL A 296 -13.55 -22.06 14.35
N ALA A 297 -13.26 -22.95 13.41
CA ALA A 297 -13.39 -24.40 13.61
C ALA A 297 -12.47 -24.94 14.74
N ALA A 298 -11.25 -24.39 14.87
CA ALA A 298 -10.37 -24.67 16.00
C ALA A 298 -10.95 -24.16 17.34
N LEU A 299 -11.76 -23.10 17.33
CA LEU A 299 -12.46 -22.59 18.52
C LEU A 299 -13.74 -23.39 18.83
N THR A 300 -14.52 -23.83 17.82
CA THR A 300 -15.68 -24.71 18.05
C THR A 300 -15.28 -26.08 18.57
N SER A 301 -14.08 -26.55 18.20
CA SER A 301 -13.49 -27.80 18.70
C SER A 301 -13.27 -27.81 20.23
N ILE A 302 -13.14 -26.64 20.88
CA ILE A 302 -13.00 -26.50 22.34
C ILE A 302 -14.22 -25.84 23.01
N TRP A 303 -15.03 -25.11 22.24
CA TRP A 303 -16.28 -24.50 22.68
C TRP A 303 -17.40 -24.81 21.67
N PRO A 304 -18.01 -26.01 21.72
CA PRO A 304 -19.04 -26.44 20.77
C PRO A 304 -20.24 -25.48 20.65
N GLU A 305 -20.54 -24.73 21.72
CA GLU A 305 -21.56 -23.69 21.79
C GLU A 305 -21.36 -22.54 20.79
N LEU A 306 -20.14 -22.32 20.29
CA LEU A 306 -19.85 -21.32 19.25
C LEU A 306 -20.30 -21.76 17.85
N PHE A 307 -20.57 -23.05 17.63
CA PHE A 307 -20.84 -23.59 16.30
C PHE A 307 -22.09 -22.98 15.63
N PRO A 308 -23.25 -22.81 16.29
CA PRO A 308 -24.42 -22.17 15.68
C PRO A 308 -24.24 -20.67 15.34
N VAL A 309 -23.18 -20.04 15.86
CA VAL A 309 -22.84 -18.62 15.63
C VAL A 309 -21.53 -18.44 14.86
N ARG A 310 -20.99 -19.52 14.25
CA ARG A 310 -19.68 -19.54 13.58
C ARG A 310 -19.49 -18.42 12.55
N VAL A 311 -20.52 -18.13 11.74
CA VAL A 311 -20.52 -17.03 10.77
C VAL A 311 -20.38 -15.67 11.46
N ALA A 312 -21.13 -15.42 12.53
CA ALA A 312 -21.07 -14.14 13.26
C ALA A 312 -19.70 -13.94 13.93
N VAL A 313 -19.11 -15.01 14.48
CA VAL A 313 -17.73 -14.99 15.02
C VAL A 313 -16.72 -14.70 13.92
N GLY A 314 -16.80 -15.40 12.77
CA GLY A 314 -15.89 -15.20 11.64
C GLY A 314 -15.96 -13.79 11.05
N VAL A 315 -17.17 -13.27 10.82
CA VAL A 315 -17.39 -11.88 10.36
C VAL A 315 -16.87 -10.86 11.38
N GLY A 316 -17.06 -11.12 12.68
CA GLY A 316 -16.49 -10.32 13.76
C GLY A 316 -14.96 -10.30 13.74
N LEU A 317 -14.31 -11.45 13.55
CA LEU A 317 -12.85 -11.58 13.43
C LEU A 317 -12.32 -10.82 12.21
N VAL A 318 -12.91 -11.00 11.02
CA VAL A 318 -12.50 -10.23 9.82
C VAL A 318 -12.66 -8.72 10.05
N ALA A 319 -13.75 -8.28 10.68
CA ALA A 319 -13.96 -6.87 11.00
C ALA A 319 -12.90 -6.32 11.98
N VAL A 320 -12.47 -7.11 12.98
CA VAL A 320 -11.39 -6.74 13.91
C VAL A 320 -10.04 -6.65 13.19
N ILE A 321 -9.67 -7.65 12.38
CA ILE A 321 -8.40 -7.66 11.62
C ILE A 321 -8.36 -6.47 10.64
N ALA A 322 -9.46 -6.22 9.92
CA ALA A 322 -9.59 -5.08 9.01
C ALA A 322 -9.51 -3.75 9.76
N PHE A 323 -10.11 -3.62 10.95
CA PHE A 323 -10.00 -2.43 11.79
C PHE A 323 -8.57 -2.20 12.28
N VAL A 324 -7.84 -3.23 12.72
CA VAL A 324 -6.43 -3.14 13.12
C VAL A 324 -5.55 -2.67 11.95
N ASN A 325 -5.80 -3.19 10.75
CA ASN A 325 -5.08 -2.81 9.52
C ASN A 325 -5.42 -1.37 9.06
N LEU A 326 -6.69 -0.96 9.07
CA LEU A 326 -7.09 0.44 8.82
C LEU A 326 -6.56 1.41 9.88
N ARG A 327 -6.38 0.92 11.12
CA ARG A 327 -5.73 1.65 12.21
C ARG A 327 -4.20 1.66 12.06
N GLY A 328 -3.61 1.03 11.04
CA GLY A 328 -2.17 1.07 10.76
C GLY A 328 -1.31 0.85 12.00
N VAL A 329 -1.67 -0.13 12.82
CA VAL A 329 -0.91 -0.53 14.01
C VAL A 329 0.44 -1.05 13.52
N ARG A 330 1.54 -0.56 14.10
CA ARG A 330 2.87 -1.05 13.73
C ARG A 330 3.00 -2.49 14.19
N GLU A 331 3.26 -3.39 13.24
CA GLU A 331 3.64 -4.77 13.50
C GLU A 331 5.04 -4.82 14.14
N SER A 332 5.11 -4.57 15.46
CA SER A 332 6.32 -4.85 16.24
C SER A 332 6.58 -6.34 16.18
N GLY A 333 7.53 -6.76 15.32
CA GLY A 333 7.63 -8.14 14.85
C GLY A 333 7.64 -9.18 15.97
N LEU A 334 8.28 -8.87 17.10
CA LEU A 334 8.32 -9.74 18.29
C LEU A 334 6.92 -10.12 18.81
N VAL A 335 5.96 -9.19 18.83
CA VAL A 335 4.60 -9.42 19.36
C VAL A 335 3.83 -10.37 18.44
N PHE A 336 3.99 -10.21 17.13
CA PHE A 336 3.40 -11.09 16.11
C PHE A 336 4.16 -12.42 15.97
N SER A 337 5.39 -12.51 16.49
CA SER A 337 6.16 -13.77 16.49
C SER A 337 5.65 -14.82 17.47
N VAL A 338 5.18 -14.41 18.66
CA VAL A 338 4.92 -15.35 19.76
C VAL A 338 3.91 -16.45 19.40
N PRO A 339 2.73 -16.16 18.81
CA PRO A 339 1.73 -17.19 18.54
C PRO A 339 2.24 -18.28 17.59
N THR A 340 2.94 -17.91 16.51
CA THR A 340 3.48 -18.89 15.54
C THR A 340 4.50 -19.82 16.20
N TYR A 341 5.34 -19.31 17.10
CA TYR A 341 6.30 -20.16 17.82
C TYR A 341 5.65 -21.01 18.91
N VAL A 342 4.58 -20.53 19.57
CA VAL A 342 3.78 -21.35 20.49
C VAL A 342 3.13 -22.51 19.73
N TYR A 343 2.48 -22.26 18.59
CA TYR A 343 1.91 -23.32 17.74
C TYR A 343 2.97 -24.34 17.30
N LEU A 344 4.10 -23.87 16.76
CA LEU A 344 5.18 -24.78 16.31
C LEU A 344 5.69 -25.66 17.45
N VAL A 345 5.93 -25.09 18.64
CA VAL A 345 6.41 -25.86 19.81
C VAL A 345 5.34 -26.83 20.32
N SER A 346 4.07 -26.42 20.43
CA SER A 346 2.99 -27.31 20.88
C SER A 346 2.73 -28.43 19.88
N MET A 347 2.77 -28.15 18.58
CA MET A 347 2.50 -29.12 17.53
C MET A 347 3.67 -30.10 17.33
N PHE A 348 4.92 -29.64 17.31
CA PHE A 348 6.07 -30.56 17.34
C PHE A 348 6.14 -31.38 18.63
N GLY A 349 5.72 -30.82 19.77
CA GLY A 349 5.57 -31.54 21.03
C GLY A 349 4.53 -32.66 20.95
N LEU A 350 3.33 -32.36 20.44
CA LEU A 350 2.24 -33.33 20.24
C LEU A 350 2.65 -34.44 19.26
N LEU A 351 3.21 -34.08 18.11
CA LEU A 351 3.67 -35.05 17.10
C LEU A 351 4.81 -35.93 17.64
N GLY A 352 5.79 -35.34 18.34
CA GLY A 352 6.88 -36.08 18.97
C GLY A 352 6.39 -37.05 20.05
N TYR A 353 5.40 -36.64 20.85
CA TYR A 353 4.75 -37.50 21.83
C TYR A 353 3.97 -38.64 21.16
N GLY A 354 3.18 -38.35 20.12
CA GLY A 354 2.44 -39.37 19.38
C GLY A 354 3.35 -40.40 18.70
N VAL A 355 4.46 -39.97 18.11
CA VAL A 355 5.48 -40.87 17.55
C VAL A 355 6.17 -41.69 18.65
N LEU A 356 6.38 -41.15 19.85
CA LEU A 356 6.89 -41.91 21.00
C LEU A 356 5.88 -42.96 21.50
N ARG A 357 4.58 -42.63 21.55
CA ARG A 357 3.51 -43.60 21.89
C ARG A 357 3.42 -44.72 20.86
N PHE A 358 3.55 -44.38 19.56
CA PHE A 358 3.63 -45.37 18.49
C PHE A 358 4.86 -46.28 18.63
N ALA A 359 6.06 -45.71 18.77
CA ALA A 359 7.31 -46.46 18.86
C ALA A 359 7.42 -47.34 20.13
N THR A 360 6.64 -47.04 21.17
CA THR A 360 6.54 -47.86 22.39
C THR A 360 5.37 -48.84 22.39
N GLY A 361 4.62 -48.95 21.28
CA GLY A 361 3.44 -49.82 21.18
C GLY A 361 2.28 -49.41 22.10
N SER A 362 2.28 -48.16 22.60
CA SER A 362 1.36 -47.66 23.62
C SER A 362 0.34 -46.66 23.05
N MET A 363 -0.11 -46.86 21.81
CA MET A 363 -1.11 -46.00 21.19
C MET A 363 -2.42 -46.04 21.99
N PRO A 364 -3.05 -44.88 22.29
CA PRO A 364 -4.35 -44.82 22.94
C PRO A 364 -5.48 -45.22 21.98
N ASP A 365 -6.57 -45.76 22.52
CA ASP A 365 -7.76 -46.11 21.73
C ASP A 365 -8.44 -44.85 21.17
N TYR A 366 -8.79 -44.88 19.88
CA TYR A 366 -9.56 -43.83 19.22
C TYR A 366 -11.06 -44.09 19.31
N THR A 367 -11.84 -43.06 19.61
CA THR A 367 -13.31 -43.09 19.59
C THR A 367 -13.82 -42.14 18.51
N PRO A 368 -14.58 -42.64 17.51
CA PRO A 368 -15.02 -41.83 16.38
C PRO A 368 -16.15 -40.85 16.75
N PRO A 369 -16.29 -39.72 16.02
CA PRO A 369 -17.42 -38.80 16.18
C PRO A 369 -18.78 -39.49 15.98
N PRO A 370 -19.84 -39.09 16.72
CA PRO A 370 -21.19 -39.58 16.49
C PRO A 370 -21.71 -39.26 15.08
N GLY A 371 -22.58 -40.13 14.55
CA GLY A 371 -23.29 -39.87 13.28
C GLY A 371 -22.56 -40.27 12.01
N TRP A 372 -21.38 -40.87 12.09
CA TRP A 372 -20.73 -41.52 10.95
C TRP A 372 -21.43 -42.82 10.58
N ALA A 373 -21.52 -43.11 9.27
CA ALA A 373 -22.05 -44.35 8.72
C ALA A 373 -20.94 -45.10 7.97
N GLU A 374 -20.86 -46.42 8.15
CA GLU A 374 -19.77 -47.25 7.62
C GLU A 374 -19.84 -47.45 6.09
N ALA A 375 -20.96 -47.09 5.45
CA ALA A 375 -21.20 -47.30 4.03
C ALA A 375 -20.41 -46.31 3.15
N ALA A 376 -19.64 -46.83 2.19
CA ALA A 376 -19.02 -46.04 1.14
C ALA A 376 -20.08 -45.40 0.23
N ALA A 377 -19.98 -44.09 0.00
CA ALA A 377 -20.91 -43.31 -0.83
C ALA A 377 -20.46 -43.22 -2.30
N GLU A 378 -19.15 -43.23 -2.57
CA GLU A 378 -18.56 -43.30 -3.91
C GLU A 378 -17.58 -44.49 -4.01
N PRO A 379 -17.40 -45.13 -5.18
CA PRO A 379 -16.38 -46.17 -5.36
C PRO A 379 -14.97 -45.58 -5.35
N LEU A 380 -13.99 -46.33 -4.80
CA LEU A 380 -12.58 -45.93 -4.81
C LEU A 380 -11.99 -45.98 -6.23
N GLY A 381 -12.11 -44.88 -6.97
CA GLY A 381 -11.56 -44.70 -8.31
C GLY A 381 -10.43 -43.66 -8.38
N LEU A 382 -9.68 -43.65 -9.48
CA LEU A 382 -8.60 -42.68 -9.74
C LEU A 382 -9.09 -41.23 -9.58
N LEU A 383 -10.30 -40.91 -10.03
CA LEU A 383 -10.89 -39.56 -9.89
C LEU A 383 -11.02 -39.13 -8.42
N LEU A 384 -11.33 -40.04 -7.49
CA LEU A 384 -11.44 -39.72 -6.06
C LEU A 384 -10.06 -39.50 -5.43
N ILE A 385 -9.07 -40.31 -5.84
CA ILE A 385 -7.67 -40.14 -5.41
C ILE A 385 -7.13 -38.78 -5.88
N LEU A 386 -7.44 -38.38 -7.12
CA LEU A 386 -7.12 -37.06 -7.66
C LEU A 386 -7.86 -35.95 -6.89
N ARG A 387 -9.19 -36.04 -6.70
CA ARG A 387 -9.96 -35.09 -5.85
C ARG A 387 -9.35 -34.92 -4.44
N ALA A 388 -8.89 -36.00 -3.82
CA ALA A 388 -8.28 -35.97 -2.50
C ALA A 388 -6.90 -35.27 -2.51
N PHE A 389 -6.08 -35.55 -3.53
CA PHE A 389 -4.85 -34.82 -3.79
C PHE A 389 -5.13 -33.31 -4.06
N ALA A 390 -6.18 -32.98 -4.82
CA ALA A 390 -6.63 -31.61 -5.10
C ALA A 390 -7.24 -30.86 -3.90
N SER A 391 -7.63 -31.56 -2.83
CA SER A 391 -7.96 -30.94 -1.54
C SER A 391 -6.71 -30.77 -0.69
N GLY A 392 -5.90 -31.81 -0.53
CA GLY A 392 -4.63 -31.73 0.20
C GLY A 392 -3.61 -30.74 -0.39
N SER A 393 -3.66 -30.45 -1.69
CA SER A 393 -2.75 -29.51 -2.38
C SER A 393 -2.87 -28.06 -1.87
N VAL A 394 -3.91 -27.74 -1.09
CA VAL A 394 -4.01 -26.51 -0.29
C VAL A 394 -2.83 -26.31 0.66
N ALA A 395 -2.13 -27.40 1.02
CA ALA A 395 -0.83 -27.42 1.71
C ALA A 395 0.25 -26.51 1.10
N LEU A 396 0.18 -26.19 -0.19
CA LEU A 396 1.18 -25.37 -0.89
C LEU A 396 0.86 -23.87 -0.86
N THR A 397 -0.30 -23.48 -0.31
CA THR A 397 -0.70 -22.07 -0.25
C THR A 397 0.16 -21.27 0.74
N GLY A 398 0.14 -19.94 0.64
CA GLY A 398 0.98 -19.05 1.45
C GLY A 398 2.49 -19.05 1.12
N THR A 399 3.01 -19.95 0.27
CA THR A 399 4.45 -19.94 -0.11
C THR A 399 4.86 -18.64 -0.81
N GLU A 400 3.91 -17.96 -1.45
CA GLU A 400 4.14 -16.71 -2.18
C GLU A 400 4.40 -15.52 -1.23
N ALA A 401 3.84 -15.52 -0.02
CA ALA A 401 3.96 -14.43 0.95
C ALA A 401 5.43 -14.11 1.28
N VAL A 402 6.30 -15.12 1.42
CA VAL A 402 7.74 -14.93 1.61
C VAL A 402 8.41 -14.26 0.41
N SER A 403 7.92 -14.54 -0.82
CA SER A 403 8.45 -13.98 -2.08
C SER A 403 7.97 -12.56 -2.40
N ASN A 404 6.79 -12.19 -1.89
CA ASN A 404 6.28 -10.82 -1.89
C ASN A 404 6.93 -9.98 -0.76
N GLY A 405 7.21 -10.64 0.37
CA GLY A 405 7.77 -10.07 1.59
C GLY A 405 9.26 -9.70 1.54
N VAL A 406 10.01 -10.04 0.49
CA VAL A 406 11.48 -9.86 0.43
C VAL A 406 11.95 -8.44 0.87
N PRO A 407 11.34 -7.31 0.45
CA PRO A 407 11.75 -5.95 0.86
C PRO A 407 11.41 -5.57 2.32
N ALA A 408 10.90 -6.49 3.12
CA ALA A 408 10.72 -6.31 4.57
C ALA A 408 11.90 -6.89 5.38
N PHE A 409 12.77 -7.71 4.79
CA PHE A 409 13.89 -8.32 5.49
C PHE A 409 15.07 -7.36 5.73
N ARG A 410 15.95 -7.71 6.67
CA ARG A 410 17.26 -7.06 6.82
C ARG A 410 18.19 -7.46 5.65
N PRO A 411 19.01 -6.53 5.12
CA PRO A 411 20.08 -6.87 4.18
C PRO A 411 21.03 -7.94 4.75
N PRO A 412 21.46 -8.95 3.96
CA PRO A 412 21.06 -9.25 2.58
C PRO A 412 19.64 -9.84 2.48
N GLU A 413 18.71 -9.09 1.88
CA GLU A 413 17.26 -9.32 1.99
C GLU A 413 16.84 -10.64 1.33
N ALA A 414 17.23 -10.84 0.07
CA ALA A 414 16.95 -12.06 -0.68
C ALA A 414 17.57 -13.32 -0.04
N ARG A 415 18.73 -13.22 0.64
CA ARG A 415 19.32 -14.37 1.35
C ARG A 415 18.49 -14.75 2.57
N ASN A 416 18.01 -13.77 3.34
CA ASN A 416 17.20 -14.00 4.53
C ASN A 416 15.81 -14.56 4.16
N ALA A 417 15.16 -14.03 3.13
CA ALA A 417 13.92 -14.58 2.59
C ALA A 417 14.11 -16.01 2.02
N ALA A 418 15.21 -16.27 1.32
CA ALA A 418 15.55 -17.60 0.80
C ALA A 418 15.86 -18.64 1.90
N ILE A 419 16.24 -18.21 3.12
CA ILE A 419 16.33 -19.09 4.29
C ILE A 419 14.93 -19.33 4.87
N VAL A 420 14.12 -18.28 5.03
CA VAL A 420 12.75 -18.39 5.57
C VAL A 420 11.87 -19.33 4.74
N ILE A 421 11.89 -19.25 3.41
CA ILE A 421 11.05 -20.13 2.58
C ILE A 421 11.42 -21.62 2.70
N VAL A 422 12.70 -21.93 2.97
CA VAL A 422 13.18 -23.30 3.20
C VAL A 422 12.81 -23.78 4.60
N LEU A 423 12.95 -22.93 5.63
CA LEU A 423 12.53 -23.25 7.00
C LEU A 423 11.01 -23.45 7.09
N MET A 424 10.23 -22.60 6.40
CA MET A 424 8.78 -22.74 6.23
C MET A 424 8.41 -24.11 5.67
N GLY A 425 8.92 -24.45 4.47
CA GLY A 425 8.60 -25.71 3.80
C GLY A 425 9.02 -26.95 4.60
N ALA A 426 10.15 -26.87 5.32
CA ALA A 426 10.59 -27.93 6.22
C ALA A 426 9.67 -28.07 7.46
N CYS A 427 9.33 -26.97 8.13
CA CYS A 427 8.44 -27.00 9.30
C CYS A 427 7.04 -27.48 8.92
N PHE A 428 6.44 -26.91 7.86
CA PHE A 428 5.15 -27.35 7.34
C PHE A 428 5.19 -28.82 6.95
N GLY A 429 6.17 -29.24 6.13
CA GLY A 429 6.23 -30.62 5.61
C GLY A 429 6.38 -31.65 6.73
N THR A 430 7.13 -31.31 7.79
CA THR A 430 7.27 -32.18 8.98
C THR A 430 5.96 -32.28 9.76
N ILE A 431 5.25 -31.16 9.96
CA ILE A 431 3.95 -31.17 10.67
C ILE A 431 2.92 -31.96 9.85
N PHE A 432 2.81 -31.68 8.56
CA PHE A 432 1.83 -32.31 7.66
C PHE A 432 2.06 -33.82 7.51
N LEU A 433 3.32 -34.28 7.37
CA LEU A 433 3.64 -35.71 7.38
C LEU A 433 3.36 -36.35 8.75
N GLY A 434 3.67 -35.68 9.86
CA GLY A 434 3.39 -36.20 11.20
C GLY A 434 1.89 -36.32 11.50
N MET A 435 1.11 -35.31 11.11
CA MET A 435 -0.35 -35.28 11.22
C MET A 435 -0.99 -36.40 10.43
N SER A 436 -0.66 -36.53 9.14
CA SER A 436 -1.19 -37.60 8.28
C SER A 436 -0.74 -39.00 8.73
N PHE A 437 0.51 -39.14 9.22
CA PHE A 437 0.99 -40.39 9.80
C PHE A 437 0.17 -40.79 11.03
N LEU A 438 0.10 -39.95 12.07
CA LEU A 438 -0.63 -40.30 13.29
C LEU A 438 -2.14 -40.48 13.05
N SER A 439 -2.74 -39.70 12.16
CA SER A 439 -4.14 -39.90 11.72
C SER A 439 -4.36 -41.30 11.13
N SER A 440 -3.45 -41.75 10.25
CA SER A 440 -3.53 -43.08 9.64
C SER A 440 -3.27 -44.23 10.62
N GLN A 441 -2.41 -44.05 11.64
CA GLN A 441 -2.12 -45.10 12.62
C GLN A 441 -3.21 -45.23 13.69
N LEU A 442 -3.95 -44.16 13.99
CA LEU A 442 -5.09 -44.16 14.92
C LEU A 442 -6.43 -44.48 14.24
N GLY A 443 -6.49 -44.53 12.91
CA GLY A 443 -7.75 -44.69 12.17
C GLY A 443 -8.71 -43.50 12.31
N VAL A 444 -8.17 -42.28 12.43
CA VAL A 444 -8.94 -41.06 12.68
C VAL A 444 -9.91 -40.78 11.52
N LEU A 445 -11.11 -40.29 11.86
CA LEU A 445 -12.17 -39.97 10.92
C LEU A 445 -12.51 -38.47 10.99
N PRO A 446 -12.64 -37.76 9.85
CA PRO A 446 -13.05 -36.36 9.86
C PRO A 446 -14.50 -36.25 10.35
N ASP A 447 -14.79 -35.26 11.20
CA ASP A 447 -16.14 -35.02 11.70
C ASP A 447 -17.07 -34.58 10.55
N PRO A 448 -18.17 -35.32 10.24
CA PRO A 448 -19.06 -34.96 9.15
C PRO A 448 -19.78 -33.61 9.35
N THR A 449 -19.79 -33.05 10.57
CA THR A 449 -20.45 -31.77 10.89
C THR A 449 -19.53 -30.54 10.81
N GLU A 450 -18.22 -30.72 10.66
CA GLU A 450 -17.20 -29.65 10.79
C GLU A 450 -17.16 -28.98 12.19
N GLN A 451 -17.61 -29.65 13.26
CA GLN A 451 -17.59 -29.09 14.62
C GLN A 451 -16.26 -29.32 15.35
N GLU A 452 -15.68 -30.53 15.26
CA GLU A 452 -14.36 -30.90 15.79
C GLU A 452 -13.34 -31.24 14.68
N THR A 453 -12.28 -30.44 14.58
CA THR A 453 -11.16 -30.65 13.65
C THR A 453 -10.32 -31.90 13.99
N VAL A 454 -9.68 -32.50 12.98
CA VAL A 454 -8.72 -33.62 13.16
C VAL A 454 -7.55 -33.24 14.07
N VAL A 455 -7.14 -31.97 14.07
CA VAL A 455 -6.15 -31.44 15.03
C VAL A 455 -6.67 -31.56 16.46
N SER A 456 -7.94 -31.24 16.71
CA SER A 456 -8.54 -31.41 18.03
C SER A 456 -8.66 -32.89 18.38
N GLN A 457 -9.20 -33.72 17.48
CA GLN A 457 -9.34 -35.16 17.71
C GLN A 457 -8.01 -35.81 18.12
N LEU A 458 -6.93 -35.58 17.38
CA LEU A 458 -5.59 -36.09 17.72
C LEU A 458 -5.10 -35.56 19.08
N THR A 459 -5.27 -34.27 19.35
CA THR A 459 -4.83 -33.66 20.62
C THR A 459 -5.62 -34.23 21.81
N ARG A 460 -6.94 -34.39 21.64
CA ARG A 460 -7.88 -34.98 22.61
C ARG A 460 -7.55 -36.45 22.90
N VAL A 461 -7.16 -37.20 21.88
CA VAL A 461 -6.75 -38.62 21.99
C VAL A 461 -5.42 -38.78 22.72
N PHE A 462 -4.41 -37.96 22.41
CA PHE A 462 -3.08 -38.10 23.03
C PHE A 462 -2.96 -37.47 24.43
N VAL A 463 -3.70 -36.39 24.72
CA VAL A 463 -3.50 -35.60 25.96
C VAL A 463 -4.79 -35.42 26.79
N GLY A 464 -5.93 -35.94 26.31
CA GLY A 464 -7.22 -35.79 26.96
C GLY A 464 -7.91 -34.45 26.60
N GLY A 465 -9.22 -34.51 26.36
CA GLY A 465 -10.05 -33.33 26.10
C GLY A 465 -10.13 -32.40 27.31
N GLY A 466 -10.21 -31.09 27.08
CA GLY A 466 -10.31 -30.09 28.14
C GLY A 466 -9.05 -29.88 28.99
N THR A 467 -7.93 -30.54 28.64
CA THR A 467 -6.66 -30.33 29.34
C THR A 467 -5.99 -29.01 28.92
N PRO A 468 -5.08 -28.45 29.74
CA PRO A 468 -4.36 -27.21 29.38
C PRO A 468 -3.59 -27.31 28.05
N VAL A 469 -3.13 -28.50 27.67
CA VAL A 469 -2.45 -28.73 26.39
C VAL A 469 -3.45 -28.75 25.22
N HIS A 470 -4.65 -29.33 25.41
CA HIS A 470 -5.73 -29.29 24.41
C HIS A 470 -6.13 -27.85 24.08
N TYR A 471 -6.36 -27.03 25.11
CA TYR A 471 -6.61 -25.58 24.95
C TYR A 471 -5.41 -24.84 24.32
N LEU A 472 -4.16 -25.14 24.74
CA LEU A 472 -2.97 -24.48 24.20
C LEU A 472 -2.82 -24.72 22.69
N VAL A 473 -2.98 -25.98 22.24
CA VAL A 473 -2.93 -26.32 20.82
C VAL A 473 -4.03 -25.57 20.07
N GLN A 474 -5.29 -25.76 20.44
CA GLN A 474 -6.42 -25.20 19.68
C GLN A 474 -6.44 -23.66 19.64
N VAL A 475 -6.14 -22.99 20.75
CA VAL A 475 -6.03 -21.52 20.78
C VAL A 475 -4.81 -21.05 19.97
N SER A 476 -3.68 -21.74 20.01
CA SER A 476 -2.51 -21.36 19.18
C SER A 476 -2.76 -21.57 17.68
N THR A 477 -3.48 -22.64 17.30
CA THR A 477 -3.95 -22.89 15.94
C THR A 477 -4.88 -21.78 15.47
N ALA A 478 -5.91 -21.43 16.25
CA ALA A 478 -6.85 -20.37 15.94
C ALA A 478 -6.16 -19.00 15.77
N VAL A 479 -5.24 -18.64 16.66
CA VAL A 479 -4.49 -17.38 16.57
C VAL A 479 -3.50 -17.38 15.39
N LEU A 480 -2.88 -18.52 15.05
CA LEU A 480 -2.03 -18.63 13.87
C LEU A 480 -2.83 -18.48 12.57
N LEU A 481 -4.03 -19.04 12.50
CA LEU A 481 -4.94 -18.89 11.35
C LEU A 481 -5.47 -17.44 11.23
N ILE A 482 -5.75 -16.78 12.35
CA ILE A 482 -6.03 -15.33 12.37
C ILE A 482 -4.82 -14.50 11.88
N LEU A 483 -3.59 -14.95 12.17
CA LEU A 483 -2.36 -14.32 11.67
C LEU A 483 -2.12 -14.59 10.17
N ALA A 484 -2.48 -15.77 9.67
CA ALA A 484 -2.50 -16.08 8.23
C ALA A 484 -3.41 -15.11 7.46
N ALA A 485 -4.64 -14.89 7.93
CA ALA A 485 -5.51 -13.88 7.34
C ALA A 485 -4.89 -12.46 7.29
N ASN A 486 -4.03 -12.11 8.26
CA ASN A 486 -3.32 -10.82 8.27
C ASN A 486 -2.25 -10.68 7.16
N THR A 487 -1.65 -11.77 6.64
CA THR A 487 -0.70 -11.69 5.50
C THR A 487 -1.40 -11.09 4.27
N SER A 488 -2.62 -11.56 4.01
CA SER A 488 -3.47 -11.10 2.93
C SER A 488 -3.91 -9.65 3.09
N PHE A 489 -4.17 -9.20 4.32
CA PHE A 489 -4.40 -7.78 4.61
C PHE A 489 -3.17 -6.89 4.37
N ALA A 490 -1.96 -7.44 4.41
CA ALA A 490 -0.72 -6.71 4.08
C ALA A 490 -0.39 -6.72 2.57
N ASP A 491 -0.73 -7.79 1.84
CA ASP A 491 -0.30 -7.99 0.45
C ASP A 491 -1.39 -7.77 -0.62
N PHE A 492 -2.68 -8.08 -0.40
CA PHE A 492 -3.75 -7.73 -1.35
C PHE A 492 -3.81 -6.21 -1.64
N PRO A 493 -3.73 -5.31 -0.64
CA PRO A 493 -3.76 -3.87 -0.91
C PRO A 493 -2.49 -3.39 -1.59
N ARG A 494 -1.36 -4.07 -1.37
CA ARG A 494 -0.07 -3.80 -2.03
C ARG A 494 -0.14 -4.17 -3.50
N LEU A 495 -0.58 -5.38 -3.85
CA LEU A 495 -0.77 -5.83 -5.23
C LEU A 495 -1.78 -4.94 -5.95
N SER A 496 -2.90 -4.61 -5.29
CA SER A 496 -3.89 -3.67 -5.82
C SER A 496 -3.29 -2.30 -6.15
N SER A 497 -2.39 -1.78 -5.31
CA SER A 497 -1.70 -0.50 -5.55
C SER A 497 -0.72 -0.55 -6.73
N ILE A 498 -0.09 -1.70 -6.99
CA ILE A 498 0.80 -1.92 -8.13
C ILE A 498 -0.02 -1.96 -9.42
N LEU A 499 -1.04 -2.82 -9.48
CA LEU A 499 -1.97 -2.90 -10.62
C LEU A 499 -2.66 -1.55 -10.92
N ALA A 500 -2.98 -0.78 -9.89
CA ALA A 500 -3.55 0.56 -10.08
C ALA A 500 -2.54 1.56 -10.66
N ARG A 501 -1.24 1.49 -10.30
CA ARG A 501 -0.16 2.29 -10.94
C ARG A 501 0.01 1.91 -12.40
N ASP A 502 -0.01 0.62 -12.70
CA ASP A 502 0.07 0.07 -14.06
C ASP A 502 -1.20 0.32 -14.90
N SER A 503 -2.18 1.03 -14.33
CA SER A 503 -3.46 1.44 -14.91
C SER A 503 -4.43 0.29 -15.22
N PHE A 504 -4.33 -0.82 -14.49
CA PHE A 504 -5.27 -1.96 -14.53
C PHE A 504 -6.37 -1.89 -13.46
N LEU A 505 -6.15 -1.16 -12.36
CA LEU A 505 -7.17 -0.94 -11.32
C LEU A 505 -7.48 0.56 -11.13
N PRO A 506 -8.63 0.92 -10.52
CA PRO A 506 -9.00 2.31 -10.31
C PRO A 506 -7.95 3.07 -9.50
N ARG A 507 -7.66 4.32 -9.86
CA ARG A 507 -6.61 5.14 -9.19
C ARG A 507 -6.80 5.26 -7.66
N VAL A 508 -8.02 5.07 -7.15
CA VAL A 508 -8.37 5.00 -5.72
C VAL A 508 -7.59 3.93 -4.94
N PHE A 509 -7.06 2.89 -5.59
CA PHE A 509 -6.17 1.88 -4.97
C PHE A 509 -4.68 2.27 -4.96
N GLN A 510 -4.26 3.30 -5.72
CA GLN A 510 -2.88 3.82 -5.65
C GLN A 510 -2.62 4.59 -4.35
N PHE A 511 -3.66 5.21 -3.79
CA PHE A 511 -3.54 6.15 -2.67
C PHE A 511 -3.44 5.42 -1.32
N ARG A 512 -2.50 5.89 -0.50
CA ARG A 512 -2.43 5.56 0.92
C ARG A 512 -3.20 6.60 1.72
N GLY A 513 -3.94 6.16 2.74
CA GLY A 513 -4.62 7.04 3.68
C GLY A 513 -3.67 7.69 4.68
N ASP A 514 -4.22 8.48 5.61
CA ASP A 514 -3.49 9.29 6.61
C ASP A 514 -2.44 8.51 7.44
N ARG A 515 -2.56 7.18 7.51
CA ARG A 515 -1.67 6.28 8.26
C ARG A 515 -0.83 5.36 7.37
N LEU A 516 -0.62 5.76 6.12
CA LEU A 516 0.20 5.07 5.10
C LEU A 516 -0.33 3.69 4.64
N ALA A 517 -1.48 3.25 5.16
CA ALA A 517 -2.19 2.05 4.73
C ALA A 517 -3.00 2.29 3.44
N PHE A 518 -3.18 1.25 2.63
CA PHE A 518 -4.00 1.28 1.40
C PHE A 518 -5.47 0.96 1.72
N ASN A 519 -6.14 1.90 2.39
CA ASN A 519 -7.49 1.71 2.96
C ASN A 519 -8.50 1.07 1.99
N SER A 520 -8.50 1.49 0.72
CA SER A 520 -9.39 0.98 -0.34
C SER A 520 -9.26 -0.54 -0.55
N GLY A 521 -8.03 -1.06 -0.52
CA GLY A 521 -7.76 -2.50 -0.64
C GLY A 521 -8.20 -3.27 0.60
N ILE A 522 -7.94 -2.73 1.80
CA ILE A 522 -8.32 -3.36 3.08
C ILE A 522 -9.86 -3.50 3.18
N VAL A 523 -10.60 -2.44 2.82
CA VAL A 523 -12.08 -2.46 2.87
C VAL A 523 -12.67 -3.44 1.86
N VAL A 524 -12.13 -3.48 0.63
CA VAL A 524 -12.62 -4.41 -0.41
C VAL A 524 -12.30 -5.87 -0.04
N LEU A 525 -11.09 -6.15 0.43
CA LEU A 525 -10.71 -7.49 0.93
C LEU A 525 -11.65 -7.95 2.05
N ALA A 526 -11.85 -7.11 3.07
CA ALA A 526 -12.73 -7.43 4.18
C ALA A 526 -14.18 -7.68 3.74
N ALA A 527 -14.72 -6.83 2.85
CA ALA A 527 -16.09 -6.96 2.37
C ALA A 527 -16.33 -8.25 1.57
N VAL A 528 -15.41 -8.62 0.67
CA VAL A 528 -15.54 -9.86 -0.12
C VAL A 528 -15.30 -11.10 0.73
N ALA A 529 -14.32 -11.08 1.64
CA ALA A 529 -14.10 -12.20 2.57
C ALA A 529 -15.29 -12.42 3.52
N ILE A 530 -15.90 -11.34 4.04
CA ILE A 530 -17.14 -11.41 4.83
C ILE A 530 -18.29 -12.00 4.01
N ALA A 531 -18.43 -11.58 2.74
CA ALA A 531 -19.47 -12.12 1.86
C ALA A 531 -19.28 -13.63 1.58
N LEU A 532 -18.03 -14.10 1.43
CA LEU A 532 -17.74 -15.53 1.26
C LEU A 532 -17.97 -16.34 2.54
N ILE A 533 -17.52 -15.85 3.70
CA ILE A 533 -17.78 -16.51 5.00
C ILE A 533 -19.29 -16.66 5.23
N ALA A 534 -20.10 -15.63 4.90
CA ALA A 534 -21.54 -15.69 5.01
C ALA A 534 -22.22 -16.59 3.95
N ALA A 535 -21.72 -16.60 2.71
CA ALA A 535 -22.29 -17.41 1.62
C ALA A 535 -22.03 -18.92 1.77
N PHE A 536 -20.93 -19.29 2.43
CA PHE A 536 -20.53 -20.69 2.67
C PHE A 536 -20.71 -21.14 4.13
N ASP A 537 -21.49 -20.41 4.93
CA ASP A 537 -21.78 -20.68 6.36
C ASP A 537 -20.53 -20.95 7.22
N ALA A 538 -19.40 -20.30 6.90
CA ALA A 538 -18.08 -20.53 7.46
C ALA A 538 -17.56 -21.99 7.40
N SER A 539 -18.08 -22.82 6.48
CA SER A 539 -17.53 -24.14 6.17
C SER A 539 -16.15 -24.02 5.51
N VAL A 540 -15.18 -24.78 6.02
CA VAL A 540 -13.80 -24.82 5.50
C VAL A 540 -13.77 -25.62 4.19
N THR A 541 -14.43 -26.78 4.20
CA THR A 541 -14.44 -27.74 3.08
C THR A 541 -15.16 -27.19 1.84
N ASN A 542 -16.14 -26.30 2.00
CA ASN A 542 -16.79 -25.64 0.87
C ASN A 542 -15.99 -24.43 0.31
N LEU A 543 -15.14 -23.79 1.10
CA LEU A 543 -14.30 -22.66 0.66
C LEU A 543 -13.03 -23.12 -0.09
N ILE A 544 -12.39 -24.21 0.35
CA ILE A 544 -11.11 -24.68 -0.19
C ILE A 544 -11.12 -25.07 -1.69
N PRO A 545 -12.20 -25.64 -2.28
CA PRO A 545 -12.31 -25.87 -3.73
C PRO A 545 -12.14 -24.62 -4.61
N LEU A 546 -12.47 -23.43 -4.10
CA LEU A 546 -12.27 -22.15 -4.81
C LEU A 546 -10.80 -21.69 -4.75
N TYR A 547 -10.03 -22.20 -3.79
CA TYR A 547 -8.74 -21.64 -3.42
C TYR A 547 -7.58 -22.21 -4.26
N THR A 548 -7.52 -23.53 -4.41
CA THR A 548 -6.35 -24.21 -5.01
C THR A 548 -6.16 -23.91 -6.50
N VAL A 549 -7.22 -23.65 -7.28
CA VAL A 549 -7.12 -23.34 -8.72
C VAL A 549 -6.26 -22.12 -9.00
N GLY A 550 -6.45 -21.02 -8.25
CA GLY A 550 -5.73 -19.76 -8.48
C GLY A 550 -4.23 -19.91 -8.25
N VAL A 551 -3.86 -20.55 -7.13
CA VAL A 551 -2.47 -20.77 -6.69
C VAL A 551 -1.66 -21.50 -7.75
N PHE A 552 -2.16 -22.62 -8.27
CA PHE A 552 -1.42 -23.40 -9.26
C PHE A 552 -1.27 -22.67 -10.61
N ILE A 553 -2.27 -21.86 -11.01
CA ILE A 553 -2.16 -20.97 -12.17
C ILE A 553 -1.06 -19.92 -11.94
N ALA A 554 -1.05 -19.24 -10.79
CA ALA A 554 -0.01 -18.26 -10.43
C ALA A 554 1.38 -18.90 -10.42
N PHE A 555 1.52 -20.08 -9.81
CA PHE A 555 2.76 -20.87 -9.79
C PHE A 555 3.24 -21.20 -11.20
N THR A 556 2.40 -21.80 -12.05
CA THR A 556 2.80 -22.21 -13.41
C THR A 556 3.28 -21.03 -14.25
N LEU A 557 2.59 -19.89 -14.16
CA LEU A 557 2.97 -18.66 -14.88
C LEU A 557 4.27 -18.05 -14.32
N SER A 558 4.48 -18.09 -13.01
CA SER A 558 5.72 -17.65 -12.35
C SER A 558 6.92 -18.52 -12.76
N GLN A 559 6.77 -19.85 -12.68
CA GLN A 559 7.83 -20.78 -13.04
C GLN A 559 8.14 -20.76 -14.54
N GLY A 560 7.12 -20.74 -15.41
CA GLY A 560 7.30 -20.54 -16.85
C GLY A 560 7.98 -19.21 -17.20
N GLY A 561 7.64 -18.15 -16.46
CA GLY A 561 8.33 -16.86 -16.52
C GLY A 561 9.82 -16.98 -16.16
N MET A 562 10.16 -17.71 -15.09
CA MET A 562 11.55 -17.97 -14.70
C MET A 562 12.32 -18.83 -15.71
N VAL A 563 11.70 -19.83 -16.35
CA VAL A 563 12.32 -20.58 -17.47
C VAL A 563 12.71 -19.63 -18.60
N ARG A 564 11.78 -18.75 -19.03
CA ARG A 564 12.05 -17.74 -20.06
C ARG A 564 13.07 -16.69 -19.60
N ARG A 565 13.13 -16.36 -18.30
CA ARG A 565 14.19 -15.50 -17.73
C ARG A 565 15.57 -16.13 -17.88
N TRP A 566 15.76 -17.39 -17.48
CA TRP A 566 17.05 -18.07 -17.58
C TRP A 566 17.48 -18.35 -19.02
N TRP A 567 16.55 -18.55 -19.96
CA TRP A 567 16.84 -18.59 -21.40
C TRP A 567 17.36 -17.23 -21.89
N ARG A 568 16.69 -16.11 -21.55
CA ARG A 568 17.16 -14.76 -21.94
C ARG A 568 18.57 -14.47 -21.38
N LEU A 569 18.81 -14.78 -20.11
CA LEU A 569 20.08 -14.53 -19.41
C LEU A 569 21.16 -15.63 -19.59
N ARG A 570 21.04 -16.44 -20.65
CA ARG A 570 21.92 -17.61 -20.92
C ARG A 570 23.42 -17.30 -21.09
N GLY A 571 23.77 -16.06 -21.43
CA GLY A 571 25.17 -15.61 -21.56
C GLY A 571 25.78 -15.11 -20.25
N GLU A 572 24.95 -14.64 -19.32
CA GLU A 572 25.39 -13.99 -18.06
C GLU A 572 25.32 -14.95 -16.86
N THR A 573 24.37 -15.90 -16.88
CA THR A 573 24.11 -16.77 -15.73
C THR A 573 24.84 -18.10 -15.80
N ALA A 574 25.84 -18.28 -14.94
CA ALA A 574 26.46 -19.57 -14.69
C ALA A 574 25.41 -20.63 -14.27
N ARG A 575 25.48 -21.81 -14.91
CA ARG A 575 24.53 -22.93 -14.74
C ARG A 575 23.07 -22.59 -15.10
N TRP A 576 22.82 -21.67 -16.04
CA TRP A 576 21.46 -21.31 -16.49
C TRP A 576 20.61 -22.53 -16.89
N ARG A 577 21.20 -23.55 -17.52
CA ARG A 577 20.49 -24.80 -17.89
C ARG A 577 19.87 -25.48 -16.68
N LEU A 578 20.64 -25.72 -15.62
CA LEU A 578 20.15 -26.34 -14.38
C LEU A 578 19.03 -25.51 -13.74
N ARG A 579 19.18 -24.18 -13.72
CA ARG A 579 18.12 -23.28 -13.23
C ARG A 579 16.85 -23.39 -14.08
N ALA A 580 16.98 -23.32 -15.39
CA ALA A 580 15.86 -23.49 -16.32
C ALA A 580 15.18 -24.86 -16.17
N THR A 581 15.93 -25.95 -16.02
CA THR A 581 15.37 -27.30 -15.78
C THR A 581 14.57 -27.37 -14.48
N VAL A 582 15.08 -26.82 -13.36
CA VAL A 582 14.34 -26.84 -12.09
C VAL A 582 13.03 -26.04 -12.17
N ASN A 583 13.06 -24.83 -12.75
CA ASN A 583 11.84 -24.05 -12.95
C ASN A 583 10.92 -24.70 -14.02
N GLY A 584 11.46 -25.45 -14.97
CA GLY A 584 10.71 -26.21 -15.97
C GLY A 584 9.97 -27.39 -15.38
N ILE A 585 10.61 -28.15 -14.48
CA ILE A 585 9.97 -29.18 -13.66
C ILE A 585 8.89 -28.54 -12.79
N GLY A 586 9.18 -27.43 -12.11
CA GLY A 586 8.18 -26.69 -11.32
C GLY A 586 6.98 -26.22 -12.14
N ALA A 587 7.19 -25.68 -13.35
CA ALA A 587 6.13 -25.27 -14.26
C ALA A 587 5.29 -26.46 -14.75
N LEU A 588 5.94 -27.57 -15.12
CA LEU A 588 5.25 -28.78 -15.57
C LEU A 588 4.42 -29.40 -14.44
N THR A 589 5.02 -29.61 -13.26
CA THR A 589 4.33 -30.20 -12.10
C THR A 589 3.15 -29.33 -11.67
N THR A 590 3.35 -28.03 -11.50
CA THR A 590 2.26 -27.12 -11.09
C THR A 590 1.19 -26.98 -12.18
N GLY A 591 1.56 -27.07 -13.47
CA GLY A 591 0.61 -27.01 -14.59
C GLY A 591 -0.25 -28.27 -14.69
N VAL A 592 0.35 -29.45 -14.45
CA VAL A 592 -0.41 -30.71 -14.32
C VAL A 592 -1.37 -30.64 -13.14
N VAL A 593 -0.93 -30.15 -11.98
CA VAL A 593 -1.82 -29.97 -10.81
C VAL A 593 -2.90 -28.92 -11.06
N ALA A 594 -2.62 -27.83 -11.79
CA ALA A 594 -3.65 -26.85 -12.16
C ALA A 594 -4.77 -27.47 -13.01
N ILE A 595 -4.41 -28.31 -13.99
CA ILE A 595 -5.37 -29.03 -14.85
C ILE A 595 -6.15 -30.09 -14.05
N GLU A 596 -5.44 -30.85 -13.22
CA GLU A 596 -5.99 -31.88 -12.34
C GLU A 596 -7.03 -31.28 -11.38
N VAL A 597 -6.65 -30.29 -10.58
CA VAL A 597 -7.55 -29.58 -9.65
C VAL A 597 -8.77 -29.00 -10.39
N ALA A 598 -8.55 -28.34 -11.53
CA ALA A 598 -9.63 -27.72 -12.30
C ALA A 598 -10.64 -28.74 -12.85
N ALA A 599 -10.20 -29.94 -13.20
CA ALA A 599 -11.08 -31.03 -13.64
C ALA A 599 -11.74 -31.77 -12.46
N ALA A 600 -10.94 -32.21 -11.48
CA ALA A 600 -11.39 -33.02 -10.35
C ALA A 600 -12.41 -32.28 -9.46
N LYS A 601 -12.20 -30.97 -9.24
CA LYS A 601 -13.09 -30.10 -8.46
C LYS A 601 -14.06 -29.27 -9.30
N PHE A 602 -14.21 -29.51 -10.60
CA PHE A 602 -15.11 -28.73 -11.46
C PHE A 602 -16.55 -28.68 -10.91
N ALA A 603 -17.10 -29.84 -10.56
CA ALA A 603 -18.43 -29.97 -9.96
C ALA A 603 -18.53 -29.43 -8.52
N LEU A 604 -17.39 -29.27 -7.82
CA LEU A 604 -17.28 -28.77 -6.44
C LEU A 604 -17.06 -27.25 -6.39
N GLY A 605 -17.43 -26.51 -7.44
CA GLY A 605 -17.38 -25.04 -7.48
C GLY A 605 -16.12 -24.44 -8.13
N ALA A 606 -15.11 -25.23 -8.52
CA ALA A 606 -13.90 -24.70 -9.18
C ALA A 606 -14.20 -23.90 -10.47
N TRP A 607 -15.34 -24.18 -11.12
CA TRP A 607 -15.84 -23.42 -12.27
C TRP A 607 -15.99 -21.92 -12.00
N VAL A 608 -16.30 -21.52 -10.75
CA VAL A 608 -16.45 -20.10 -10.36
C VAL A 608 -15.14 -19.35 -10.58
N VAL A 609 -14.01 -19.96 -10.20
CA VAL A 609 -12.66 -19.37 -10.36
C VAL A 609 -12.29 -19.24 -11.84
N LEU A 610 -12.65 -20.24 -12.63
CA LEU A 610 -12.40 -20.29 -14.08
C LEU A 610 -13.18 -19.21 -14.85
N ILE A 611 -14.29 -18.70 -14.30
CA ILE A 611 -15.03 -17.54 -14.84
C ILE A 611 -14.53 -16.22 -14.22
N LEU A 612 -14.26 -16.21 -12.91
CA LEU A 612 -13.84 -15.02 -12.16
C LEU A 612 -12.50 -14.46 -12.66
N ILE A 613 -11.51 -15.31 -12.93
CA ILE A 613 -10.19 -14.87 -13.41
C ILE A 613 -10.31 -14.14 -14.77
N PRO A 614 -10.94 -14.70 -15.82
CA PRO A 614 -11.25 -13.97 -17.05
C PRO A 614 -12.04 -12.69 -16.84
N LEU A 615 -13.06 -12.68 -15.97
CA LEU A 615 -13.87 -11.48 -15.70
C LEU A 615 -13.03 -10.35 -15.07
N LEU A 616 -12.15 -10.68 -14.12
CA LEU A 616 -11.21 -9.73 -13.52
C LEU A 616 -10.22 -9.19 -14.57
N ILE A 617 -9.67 -10.05 -15.44
CA ILE A 617 -8.78 -9.63 -16.54
C ILE A 617 -9.50 -8.69 -17.51
N LEU A 618 -10.75 -9.00 -17.90
CA LEU A 618 -11.56 -8.15 -18.77
C LEU A 618 -11.83 -6.78 -18.12
N GLY A 619 -12.17 -6.75 -16.83
CA GLY A 619 -12.32 -5.50 -16.07
C GLY A 619 -11.03 -4.68 -16.02
N MET A 620 -9.88 -5.32 -15.79
CA MET A 620 -8.57 -4.67 -15.79
C MET A 620 -8.18 -4.10 -17.17
N LEU A 621 -8.47 -4.83 -18.25
CA LEU A 621 -8.24 -4.38 -19.62
C LEU A 621 -9.18 -3.23 -20.00
N PHE A 622 -10.44 -3.27 -19.58
CA PHE A 622 -11.41 -2.19 -19.79
C PHE A 622 -10.97 -0.90 -19.09
N ILE A 623 -10.56 -0.96 -17.81
CA ILE A 623 -10.04 0.20 -17.07
C ILE A 623 -8.82 0.80 -17.78
N ARG A 624 -7.88 -0.06 -18.23
CA ARG A 624 -6.69 0.39 -18.98
C ARG A 624 -7.03 0.98 -20.35
N TYR A 625 -8.05 0.46 -21.03
CA TYR A 625 -8.56 1.03 -22.28
C TYR A 625 -9.14 2.42 -22.05
N GLN A 626 -10.03 2.58 -21.05
CA GLN A 626 -10.63 3.88 -20.71
C GLN A 626 -9.56 4.90 -20.33
N TYR A 627 -8.64 4.57 -19.41
CA TYR A 627 -7.55 5.47 -19.03
C TYR A 627 -6.63 5.83 -20.21
N ARG A 628 -6.35 4.91 -21.14
CA ARG A 628 -5.57 5.22 -22.36
C ARG A 628 -6.36 6.05 -23.39
N SER A 629 -7.66 5.83 -23.52
CA SER A 629 -8.53 6.63 -24.40
C SER A 629 -8.60 8.08 -23.91
N THR A 630 -8.94 8.28 -22.62
CA THR A 630 -8.96 9.60 -21.99
C THR A 630 -7.60 10.29 -22.04
N ALA A 631 -6.49 9.57 -21.79
CA ALA A 631 -5.15 10.15 -21.86
C ALA A 631 -4.75 10.58 -23.28
N ARG A 632 -5.24 9.92 -24.34
CA ARG A 632 -5.04 10.35 -25.73
C ARG A 632 -5.91 11.56 -26.10
N GLN A 633 -7.16 11.59 -25.63
CA GLN A 633 -8.09 12.70 -25.86
C GLN A 633 -7.67 13.99 -25.14
N LEU A 634 -7.01 13.86 -23.96
CA LEU A 634 -6.49 14.98 -23.18
C LEU A 634 -5.01 15.29 -23.45
N ALA A 635 -4.35 14.58 -24.38
CA ALA A 635 -2.97 14.86 -24.74
C ALA A 635 -2.89 16.12 -25.61
N VAL A 636 -2.46 17.23 -25.00
CA VAL A 636 -1.92 18.37 -25.75
C VAL A 636 -0.68 17.88 -26.48
N ARG A 637 -0.58 18.13 -27.80
CA ARG A 637 0.62 17.81 -28.57
C ARG A 637 1.72 18.81 -28.24
N ASP A 638 2.96 18.33 -28.13
CA ASP A 638 4.12 19.16 -27.77
C ASP A 638 4.44 20.28 -28.78
N ASP A 639 3.87 20.23 -29.99
CA ASP A 639 4.00 21.24 -31.04
C ASP A 639 2.93 22.36 -30.99
N ILE A 640 1.93 22.26 -30.10
CA ILE A 640 0.88 23.28 -29.95
C ILE A 640 1.34 24.37 -28.98
N VAL A 641 1.73 25.52 -29.52
CA VAL A 641 1.83 26.76 -28.75
C VAL A 641 0.42 27.20 -28.35
N VAL A 642 0.07 27.03 -27.08
CA VAL A 642 -1.23 27.45 -26.52
C VAL A 642 -1.30 28.98 -26.49
N ALA A 643 -1.91 29.56 -27.52
CA ALA A 643 -2.12 31.00 -27.63
C ALA A 643 -3.07 31.52 -26.53
N GLY A 644 -2.76 32.70 -25.99
CA GLY A 644 -3.61 33.36 -24.98
C GLY A 644 -4.98 33.75 -25.56
N LEU A 645 -6.05 33.17 -25.02
CA LEU A 645 -7.42 33.41 -25.47
C LEU A 645 -7.87 34.85 -25.21
N ARG A 646 -7.89 35.68 -26.25
CA ARG A 646 -8.58 37.00 -26.26
C ARG A 646 -10.05 36.85 -26.66
N ARG A 647 -10.82 36.02 -25.95
CA ARG A 647 -12.29 35.96 -26.12
C ARG A 647 -12.93 37.14 -25.38
N ARG A 648 -14.12 37.56 -25.80
CA ARG A 648 -14.96 38.46 -24.98
C ARG A 648 -15.46 37.69 -23.75
N GLU A 649 -15.53 38.39 -22.63
CA GLU A 649 -15.93 37.84 -21.33
C GLU A 649 -17.26 38.48 -20.93
N ARG A 650 -18.25 37.64 -20.61
CA ARG A 650 -19.60 38.04 -20.17
C ARG A 650 -19.86 37.44 -18.81
N VAL A 651 -20.50 38.19 -17.92
CA VAL A 651 -20.97 37.69 -16.63
C VAL A 651 -22.49 37.68 -16.59
N VAL A 652 -23.05 36.56 -16.12
CA VAL A 652 -24.47 36.39 -15.83
C VAL A 652 -24.64 36.04 -14.35
N VAL A 653 -25.35 36.88 -13.60
CA VAL A 653 -25.61 36.69 -12.16
C VAL A 653 -27.07 36.29 -11.96
N PRO A 654 -27.39 34.99 -11.78
CA PRO A 654 -28.72 34.56 -11.31
C PRO A 654 -29.05 35.17 -9.95
N VAL A 655 -30.18 35.89 -9.86
CA VAL A 655 -30.64 36.55 -8.63
C VAL A 655 -32.09 36.16 -8.31
N ALA A 656 -32.40 36.11 -7.01
CA ALA A 656 -33.76 35.94 -6.48
C ALA A 656 -34.29 37.21 -5.78
N GLY A 657 -33.51 38.30 -5.82
CA GLY A 657 -33.74 39.53 -5.07
C GLY A 657 -32.42 40.30 -4.86
N ILE A 658 -32.45 41.30 -3.99
CA ILE A 658 -31.26 42.10 -3.63
C ILE A 658 -30.87 41.78 -2.19
N ASP A 659 -29.68 41.22 -2.03
CA ASP A 659 -29.05 40.96 -0.73
C ASP A 659 -27.51 41.15 -0.80
N ARG A 660 -26.84 41.03 0.34
CA ARG A 660 -25.38 41.25 0.44
C ARG A 660 -24.53 40.23 -0.33
N SER A 661 -25.02 39.01 -0.54
CA SER A 661 -24.36 37.98 -1.36
C SER A 661 -24.50 38.28 -2.84
N VAL A 662 -25.67 38.75 -3.28
CA VAL A 662 -25.92 39.24 -4.64
C VAL A 662 -25.03 40.45 -4.95
N ILE A 663 -24.95 41.44 -4.04
CA ILE A 663 -24.07 42.61 -4.20
C ILE A 663 -22.59 42.19 -4.30
N GLN A 664 -22.14 41.21 -3.49
CA GLN A 664 -20.78 40.66 -3.61
C GLN A 664 -20.58 39.96 -4.97
N ALA A 665 -21.53 39.16 -5.43
CA ALA A 665 -21.46 38.44 -6.71
C ALA A 665 -21.36 39.40 -7.91
N ILE A 666 -22.14 40.50 -7.93
CA ILE A 666 -22.07 41.52 -8.97
C ILE A 666 -20.71 42.23 -8.96
N ASN A 667 -20.18 42.56 -7.78
CA ASN A 667 -18.87 43.24 -7.68
C ASN A 667 -17.71 42.32 -8.08
N VAL A 668 -17.80 41.01 -7.83
CA VAL A 668 -16.88 40.02 -8.42
C VAL A 668 -17.06 39.96 -9.93
N GLY A 669 -18.30 39.99 -10.43
CA GLY A 669 -18.63 40.05 -11.85
C GLY A 669 -17.97 41.23 -12.58
N ARG A 670 -18.10 42.44 -12.03
CA ARG A 670 -17.45 43.67 -12.52
C ARG A 670 -15.92 43.65 -12.48
N SER A 671 -15.31 42.72 -11.74
CA SER A 671 -13.86 42.49 -11.76
C SER A 671 -13.41 41.46 -12.82
N ILE A 672 -14.35 40.72 -13.42
CA ILE A 672 -14.11 39.73 -14.46
C ILE A 672 -14.47 40.29 -15.84
N ALA A 673 -15.66 40.89 -15.98
CA ALA A 673 -16.21 41.34 -17.25
C ALA A 673 -16.73 42.79 -17.18
N ARG A 674 -16.84 43.43 -18.36
CA ARG A 674 -17.56 44.70 -18.53
C ARG A 674 -19.07 44.48 -18.78
N ASP A 675 -19.41 43.40 -19.48
CA ASP A 675 -20.79 42.94 -19.69
C ASP A 675 -21.21 42.10 -18.47
N VAL A 676 -22.00 42.70 -17.57
CA VAL A 676 -22.42 42.12 -16.27
C VAL A 676 -23.93 42.24 -16.13
N GLN A 677 -24.64 41.17 -16.45
CA GLN A 677 -26.10 41.11 -16.45
C GLN A 677 -26.60 40.31 -15.25
N ALA A 678 -27.59 40.82 -14.53
CA ALA A 678 -28.29 40.09 -13.48
C ALA A 678 -29.61 39.57 -14.01
N VAL A 679 -29.92 38.29 -13.75
CA VAL A 679 -31.11 37.62 -14.28
C VAL A 679 -32.02 37.20 -13.13
N LEU A 680 -33.17 37.86 -13.03
CA LEU A 680 -34.25 37.52 -12.11
C LEU A 680 -35.24 36.61 -12.84
N VAL A 681 -35.36 35.35 -12.41
CA VAL A 681 -36.41 34.44 -12.88
C VAL A 681 -37.54 34.40 -11.85
N THR A 682 -38.76 34.77 -12.26
CA THR A 682 -39.91 34.95 -11.34
C THR A 682 -41.26 34.63 -12.01
N ASP A 683 -42.26 34.24 -11.22
CA ASP A 683 -43.66 34.09 -11.63
C ASP A 683 -44.55 35.28 -11.18
N ASP A 684 -44.04 36.19 -10.35
CA ASP A 684 -44.71 37.41 -9.89
C ASP A 684 -44.12 38.65 -10.61
N PRO A 685 -44.86 39.29 -11.54
CA PRO A 685 -44.41 40.49 -12.24
C PRO A 685 -44.46 41.76 -11.36
N ASP A 686 -45.31 41.81 -10.34
CA ASP A 686 -45.29 42.93 -9.38
C ASP A 686 -44.05 42.84 -8.49
N ALA A 687 -43.60 41.63 -8.12
CA ALA A 687 -42.32 41.43 -7.45
C ALA A 687 -41.14 41.78 -8.35
N ALA A 688 -41.20 41.47 -9.65
CA ALA A 688 -40.20 41.92 -10.61
C ALA A 688 -40.06 43.44 -10.59
N SER A 689 -41.17 44.17 -10.74
CA SER A 689 -41.20 45.64 -10.70
C SER A 689 -40.66 46.19 -9.37
N ARG A 690 -41.10 45.65 -8.24
CA ARG A 690 -40.59 46.00 -6.90
C ARG A 690 -39.10 45.67 -6.69
N ILE A 691 -38.52 44.72 -7.43
CA ILE A 691 -37.08 44.44 -7.42
C ILE A 691 -36.36 45.42 -8.35
N ARG A 692 -36.91 45.69 -9.55
CA ARG A 692 -36.33 46.59 -10.56
C ARG A 692 -36.11 48.01 -10.04
N GLU A 693 -37.11 48.65 -9.44
CA GLU A 693 -36.94 49.98 -8.86
C GLU A 693 -35.88 50.04 -7.74
N ARG A 694 -35.75 48.96 -6.95
CA ARG A 694 -34.72 48.87 -5.91
C ARG A 694 -33.34 48.62 -6.50
N TRP A 695 -33.28 47.91 -7.63
CA TRP A 695 -32.05 47.65 -8.36
C TRP A 695 -31.49 48.93 -8.97
N GLU A 696 -32.32 49.69 -9.67
CA GLU A 696 -31.94 50.99 -10.25
C GLU A 696 -31.46 51.96 -9.16
N ARG A 697 -32.09 51.95 -7.98
CA ARG A 697 -31.69 52.78 -6.82
C ARG A 697 -30.43 52.33 -6.07
N GLN A 698 -30.03 51.06 -6.15
CA GLN A 698 -28.92 50.51 -5.34
C GLN A 698 -27.73 49.95 -6.15
N LEU A 699 -27.96 49.62 -7.42
CA LEU A 699 -27.04 48.96 -8.34
C LEU A 699 -27.14 49.55 -9.77
N PRO A 700 -27.15 50.89 -9.97
CA PRO A 700 -27.47 51.55 -11.25
C PRO A 700 -26.54 51.23 -12.44
N SER A 701 -25.43 50.51 -12.21
CA SER A 701 -24.42 50.15 -13.23
C SER A 701 -24.37 48.63 -13.47
N GLY A 702 -25.52 47.98 -13.57
CA GLY A 702 -25.62 46.54 -13.88
C GLY A 702 -27.02 46.19 -14.34
N ASP A 703 -27.15 45.61 -15.53
CA ASP A 703 -28.44 45.45 -16.19
C ASP A 703 -29.26 44.34 -15.54
N LEU A 704 -30.47 44.68 -15.08
CA LEU A 704 -31.42 43.70 -14.55
C LEU A 704 -32.36 43.22 -15.67
N VAL A 705 -32.16 41.97 -16.08
CA VAL A 705 -33.05 41.24 -16.98
C VAL A 705 -34.03 40.43 -16.15
N VAL A 706 -35.31 40.60 -16.44
CA VAL A 706 -36.39 39.82 -15.84
C VAL A 706 -36.82 38.77 -16.85
N VAL A 707 -36.85 37.51 -16.43
CA VAL A 707 -37.31 36.36 -17.22
C VAL A 707 -38.53 35.79 -16.52
N GLU A 708 -39.71 36.05 -17.05
CA GLU A 708 -40.96 35.53 -16.48
C GLU A 708 -41.07 34.02 -16.71
N SER A 709 -41.47 33.30 -15.67
CA SER A 709 -41.54 31.83 -15.65
C SER A 709 -42.90 31.37 -15.12
N PRO A 710 -43.94 31.30 -15.97
CA PRO A 710 -45.30 30.92 -15.56
C PRO A 710 -45.39 29.56 -14.86
N TYR A 711 -44.43 28.67 -15.13
CA TYR A 711 -44.35 27.32 -14.56
C TYR A 711 -43.46 27.22 -13.31
N ARG A 712 -43.04 28.35 -12.71
CA ARG A 712 -42.14 28.42 -11.54
C ARG A 712 -40.80 27.69 -11.72
N ALA A 713 -40.38 27.48 -12.97
CA ALA A 713 -39.13 26.84 -13.31
C ALA A 713 -37.99 27.87 -13.24
N LEU A 714 -37.05 27.70 -12.31
CA LEU A 714 -35.87 28.58 -12.19
C LEU A 714 -34.78 28.25 -13.21
N VAL A 715 -34.48 26.94 -13.37
CA VAL A 715 -33.28 26.48 -14.10
C VAL A 715 -33.51 26.48 -15.62
N GLY A 716 -34.66 25.99 -16.09
CA GLY A 716 -34.96 25.89 -17.52
C GLY A 716 -34.90 27.24 -18.25
N PRO A 717 -35.70 28.25 -17.85
CA PRO A 717 -35.68 29.57 -18.49
C PRO A 717 -34.33 30.27 -18.42
N LEU A 718 -33.54 30.07 -17.37
CA LEU A 718 -32.18 30.62 -17.30
C LEU A 718 -31.22 29.92 -18.28
N LEU A 719 -31.33 28.61 -18.48
CA LEU A 719 -30.57 27.92 -19.54
C LEU A 719 -30.99 28.43 -20.92
N SER A 720 -32.30 28.52 -21.20
CA SER A 720 -32.81 29.05 -22.47
C SER A 720 -32.41 30.51 -22.70
N TYR A 721 -32.32 31.32 -21.65
CA TYR A 721 -31.79 32.68 -21.73
C TYR A 721 -30.30 32.71 -22.08
N LEU A 722 -29.50 31.80 -21.51
CA LEU A 722 -28.10 31.61 -21.91
C LEU A 722 -28.00 31.12 -23.37
N ASP A 723 -28.88 30.23 -23.83
CA ASP A 723 -28.95 29.81 -25.24
C ASP A 723 -29.25 30.99 -26.18
N VAL A 724 -30.20 31.87 -25.82
CA VAL A 724 -30.47 33.10 -26.58
C VAL A 724 -29.25 34.03 -26.59
N LEU A 725 -28.56 34.19 -25.46
CA LEU A 725 -27.34 35.01 -25.35
C LEU A 725 -26.13 34.45 -26.12
N ASP A 726 -26.04 33.12 -26.28
CA ASP A 726 -24.98 32.43 -27.02
C ASP A 726 -25.27 32.36 -28.53
N ASN A 727 -26.56 32.31 -28.92
CA ASN A 727 -27.02 32.30 -30.32
C ASN A 727 -27.17 33.71 -30.93
N GLY A 728 -27.48 34.74 -30.14
CA GLY A 728 -27.67 36.13 -30.60
C GLY A 728 -26.39 36.88 -30.99
N ARG A 729 -25.34 36.18 -31.44
CA ARG A 729 -24.04 36.72 -31.84
C ARG A 729 -23.86 36.66 -33.36
N PRO A 730 -23.01 37.52 -33.96
CA PRO A 730 -22.51 37.29 -35.32
C PRO A 730 -21.76 35.95 -35.39
N GLU A 731 -21.97 35.17 -36.45
CA GLU A 731 -21.32 33.86 -36.59
C GLU A 731 -19.78 33.96 -36.62
N GLU A 732 -19.27 35.06 -37.18
CA GLU A 732 -17.85 35.39 -37.33
C GLU A 732 -17.11 35.63 -36.00
N GLU A 733 -17.79 36.02 -34.93
CA GLU A 733 -17.14 36.23 -33.63
C GLU A 733 -17.03 34.92 -32.82
N PRO A 734 -15.84 34.54 -32.32
CA PRO A 734 -15.67 33.35 -31.50
C PRO A 734 -16.44 33.50 -30.19
N ALA A 735 -17.30 32.52 -29.89
CA ALA A 735 -18.24 32.56 -28.78
C ALA A 735 -17.59 33.03 -27.45
N PRO A 736 -18.22 33.96 -26.71
CA PRO A 736 -17.67 34.53 -25.49
C PRO A 736 -17.50 33.46 -24.40
N ILE A 737 -16.70 33.78 -23.38
CA ILE A 737 -16.67 33.00 -22.14
C ILE A 737 -17.75 33.56 -21.22
N THR A 738 -18.79 32.77 -20.98
CA THR A 738 -19.94 33.16 -20.17
C THR A 738 -19.73 32.68 -18.72
N PHE A 739 -19.41 33.61 -17.83
CA PHE A 739 -19.22 33.37 -16.41
C PHE A 739 -20.57 33.45 -15.66
N VAL A 740 -21.12 32.31 -15.28
CA VAL A 740 -22.34 32.23 -14.46
C VAL A 740 -21.92 32.32 -12.99
N ILE A 741 -22.15 33.48 -12.37
CA ILE A 741 -21.73 33.75 -10.99
C ILE A 741 -22.87 33.43 -10.04
N VAL A 742 -22.72 32.35 -9.28
CA VAL A 742 -23.74 31.86 -8.34
C VAL A 742 -23.42 32.40 -6.94
N PRO A 743 -24.24 33.31 -6.35
CA PRO A 743 -24.09 33.69 -4.96
C PRO A 743 -24.41 32.50 -4.05
N GLU A 744 -23.46 32.10 -3.18
CA GLU A 744 -23.68 31.03 -2.19
C GLU A 744 -23.58 31.59 -0.76
N PHE A 745 -24.62 31.36 0.06
CA PHE A 745 -24.58 31.71 1.47
C PHE A 745 -23.77 30.67 2.27
N VAL A 746 -22.61 31.05 2.82
CA VAL A 746 -21.79 30.17 3.65
C VAL A 746 -22.35 30.12 5.07
N ALA A 747 -23.30 29.21 5.24
CA ALA A 747 -23.83 28.74 6.51
C ALA A 747 -22.74 28.53 7.59
N ARG A 748 -23.05 28.91 8.83
CA ARG A 748 -22.23 28.73 10.02
C ARG A 748 -22.33 27.30 10.56
N HIS A 749 -23.49 26.66 10.40
CA HIS A 749 -23.76 25.30 10.85
C HIS A 749 -24.12 24.36 9.69
N TRP A 750 -24.04 23.05 9.91
CA TRP A 750 -24.28 22.06 8.86
C TRP A 750 -25.76 21.92 8.48
N TRP A 751 -26.68 22.15 9.42
CA TRP A 751 -28.13 22.05 9.21
C TRP A 751 -28.69 23.24 8.43
N GLU A 752 -28.19 24.45 8.67
CA GLU A 752 -28.40 25.64 7.82
C GLU A 752 -28.06 25.33 6.34
N ARG A 753 -27.03 24.51 6.11
CA ARG A 753 -26.54 24.10 4.78
C ARG A 753 -27.44 23.05 4.05
N LEU A 754 -28.47 22.56 4.74
CA LEU A 754 -29.55 21.74 4.19
C LEU A 754 -30.78 22.61 3.84
N LEU A 755 -31.05 23.65 4.63
CA LEU A 755 -32.13 24.61 4.43
C LEU A 755 -31.82 25.60 3.29
N TYR A 756 -30.57 26.08 3.21
CA TYR A 756 -30.10 27.05 2.23
C TYR A 756 -29.27 26.39 1.11
N ASN A 757 -29.06 27.12 0.00
CA ASN A 757 -28.24 26.77 -1.17
C ASN A 757 -28.71 25.59 -2.05
N GLN A 758 -29.91 25.03 -1.85
CA GLN A 758 -30.39 23.92 -2.69
C GLN A 758 -30.60 24.31 -4.16
N SER A 759 -31.13 25.52 -4.41
CA SER A 759 -31.29 26.06 -5.77
C SER A 759 -29.95 26.29 -6.48
N ALA A 760 -28.95 26.81 -5.76
CA ALA A 760 -27.59 27.02 -6.27
C ALA A 760 -26.93 25.71 -6.73
N LYS A 761 -27.06 24.62 -5.93
CA LYS A 761 -26.55 23.28 -6.30
C LYS A 761 -27.22 22.75 -7.58
N ARG A 762 -28.55 22.86 -7.69
CA ARG A 762 -29.31 22.43 -8.88
C ARG A 762 -28.89 23.22 -10.12
N LEU A 763 -28.78 24.55 -10.01
CA LEU A 763 -28.37 25.40 -11.12
C LEU A 763 -26.95 25.08 -11.58
N ARG A 764 -25.98 24.98 -10.66
CA ARG A 764 -24.61 24.59 -10.98
C ARG A 764 -24.53 23.26 -11.72
N ALA A 765 -25.26 22.24 -11.28
CA ALA A 765 -25.26 20.93 -11.91
C ALA A 765 -25.80 20.98 -13.36
N ALA A 766 -26.79 21.83 -13.62
CA ALA A 766 -27.37 22.01 -14.95
C ALA A 766 -26.49 22.86 -15.88
N VAL A 767 -25.84 23.91 -15.36
CA VAL A 767 -24.97 24.80 -16.16
C VAL A 767 -23.62 24.13 -16.51
N LEU A 768 -23.13 23.19 -15.69
CA LEU A 768 -21.83 22.52 -15.91
C LEU A 768 -21.71 21.75 -17.24
N GLY A 769 -22.82 21.44 -17.90
CA GLY A 769 -22.84 20.75 -19.19
C GLY A 769 -22.76 21.66 -20.42
N ARG A 770 -22.83 23.00 -20.25
CA ARG A 770 -22.82 23.95 -21.38
C ARG A 770 -21.40 24.14 -21.95
N PRO A 771 -21.22 24.25 -23.28
CA PRO A 771 -19.97 24.71 -23.85
C PRO A 771 -19.66 26.15 -23.42
N HIS A 772 -18.36 26.50 -23.36
CA HIS A 772 -17.83 27.85 -23.10
C HIS A 772 -18.33 28.58 -21.84
N THR A 773 -19.05 27.89 -20.96
CA THR A 773 -19.65 28.44 -19.74
C THR A 773 -18.81 28.08 -18.53
N VAL A 774 -18.55 29.04 -17.64
CA VAL A 774 -17.77 28.86 -16.42
C VAL A 774 -18.64 29.20 -15.21
N VAL A 775 -18.85 28.24 -14.30
CA VAL A 775 -19.58 28.50 -13.04
C VAL A 775 -18.61 29.00 -11.97
N VAL A 776 -18.90 30.16 -11.40
CA VAL A 776 -18.13 30.77 -10.31
C VAL A 776 -19.01 30.86 -9.06
N ASP A 777 -18.70 30.08 -8.02
CA ASP A 777 -19.37 30.21 -6.73
C ASP A 777 -18.81 31.45 -5.99
N VAL A 778 -19.66 32.39 -5.56
CA VAL A 778 -19.25 33.53 -4.72
C VAL A 778 -19.74 33.31 -3.29
N PRO A 779 -18.86 32.85 -2.37
CA PRO A 779 -19.22 32.54 -1.00
C PRO A 779 -19.38 33.80 -0.14
N TYR A 780 -20.62 34.20 0.16
CA TYR A 780 -20.90 35.23 1.16
C TYR A 780 -20.86 34.63 2.56
N ARG A 781 -20.05 35.19 3.46
CA ARG A 781 -20.06 34.87 4.89
C ARG A 781 -20.51 36.09 5.67
N ARG A 782 -21.55 35.93 6.51
CA ARG A 782 -21.97 36.95 7.48
C ARG A 782 -20.81 37.30 8.40
N GLU A 783 -20.36 38.54 8.34
CA GLU A 783 -19.28 39.05 9.20
C GLU A 783 -19.74 39.20 10.65
N ASN A 784 -18.81 39.02 11.59
CA ASN A 784 -19.02 39.30 12.99
C ASN A 784 -18.88 40.81 13.23
N HIS A 785 -19.90 41.60 12.89
CA HIS A 785 -20.13 42.81 13.67
C HIS A 785 -20.48 42.38 15.11
N PRO A 786 -19.77 42.85 16.16
CA PRO A 786 -20.41 42.98 17.45
C PRO A 786 -21.61 43.92 17.28
N ALA A 787 -22.72 43.59 17.96
CA ALA A 787 -23.91 44.43 17.99
C ALA A 787 -23.71 45.63 18.94
#